data_AF-A0A6V8ERX8-F1
#
_entry.id   AF-A0A6V8ERX8-F1
#
_cell.length_a   1.000
_cell.length_b   1.000
_cell.length_c   1.000
_cell.angle_alpha   90.00
_cell.angle_beta   90.00
_cell.angle_gamma   90.00
#
_symmetry.space_group_name_H-M   'P 1'
#
loop_
_entity.id
_entity.type
_entity.pdbx_description
1 polymer ?
#
loop_
_entity_poly.entity_id
_entity_poly.type
_entity_poly.pdbx_seq_one_letter_code
_entity_poly.pdbx_strand_id
1 'polypeptide(L)'
;HEALAHEVGQWNSIGDGSEGGDNNTWDGYQGDRPDLLIPIYVNNTTYQLPLQTNLVRARAVIEYAAFDGNLDRSSNERIELTLYRWSDDDGDGIWVGDEDNDSMVDEEDWTESSEFDAYGTWYHHGPQAEFRVGLPFDDMEDGLFLGVSRRDVSSSGLDNVSIEWDWTAFGPVTDDWISPRSTGEGAPPFWTVSPNSTTTYNFTVDVPLDAEPGLYQHGLVIRSFAHNMWSSPLHEWTLPIVTNVPYIAPVDITAKPLDGNVSNQTLYSESWISGAQRWSWRAESGDWRIMSIDWPEDLATGGTAILDVDWDDNPYTDVDVLWLSQTAHGYAEEDSQAYGDSTFWIEERSTNNHRGSGSHDWGTFTGESREVFVVPTSPGLHQLALHTAHHGVTTNDNALNISVGYVAAEQSGFHKVVTDWSEGSGEETIHVVSTVPMPLESIRSFGWTQPIYFENETAYQDTSNDKMSASWWHNFSVADAAELSIRMDAFEEADLDLYLFRDSDEDGEFESSEEVTRSWSSTSAESIDILSPSDGNYSVAVHGWSVSDSVQFWLEVEVIAGTMLNVTNATMLNESEIAAQWPSGSTTLAGAVPEGALELVVDYEMPDSEGVWQGFVEVTLEGGIDMRMPFTYELIDLDPEIEFVTPENLTETNLILPLALHAQDIGSGFALDDFSWSGLDNDTSVPNATSVEATLWNLSTLNITNLWNSGNHSSNLTFREVWVNSTLPAAEQWHEYQANLADLSGRSATDWLSVKFDTTAPTMIISHIPQITNESELLISVQTESDAVFRHSGDIVAINGTGFVEYIVYLEESEIEFIGVDSIDEPSHVYYATGNNSFSLSVTDPSGNLHENSWQVVLDSTLPDIQKVNV
;
A
#
# COMPACT_ATOMS: atom_id res chain seq x y z
N HIS A 1 2.02 5.22 39.64
CA HIS A 1 1.53 6.02 40.79
C HIS A 1 0.10 6.48 40.54
N GLU A 2 -0.64 6.82 41.59
CA GLU A 2 -1.90 7.58 41.49
C GLU A 2 -1.78 8.94 42.17
N ALA A 3 -2.56 9.92 41.73
CA ALA A 3 -2.68 11.21 42.40
C ALA A 3 -3.52 11.08 43.67
N LEU A 4 -3.02 11.63 44.77
CA LEU A 4 -3.62 11.55 46.11
C LEU A 4 -4.18 12.89 46.58
N ALA A 5 -3.55 13.99 46.19
CA ALA A 5 -3.98 15.35 46.46
C ALA A 5 -3.52 16.26 45.32
N HIS A 6 -4.31 17.28 45.03
CA HIS A 6 -4.01 18.29 44.02
C HIS A 6 -4.58 19.62 44.48
N GLU A 7 -3.81 20.69 44.28
CA GLU A 7 -4.22 22.06 44.51
C GLU A 7 -3.73 22.91 43.35
N VAL A 8 -4.59 23.81 42.89
CA VAL A 8 -4.33 24.74 41.80
C VAL A 8 -4.77 26.13 42.24
N GLY A 9 -3.99 27.13 41.88
CA GLY A 9 -4.26 28.54 42.17
C GLY A 9 -3.87 29.44 41.01
N GLN A 10 -4.44 30.64 41.01
CA GLN A 10 -4.13 31.67 40.03
C GLN A 10 -3.64 32.94 40.74
N TRP A 11 -2.45 33.36 40.40
CA TRP A 11 -1.86 34.62 40.81
C TRP A 11 -2.00 35.64 39.68
N ASN A 12 -2.82 36.67 39.90
CA ASN A 12 -2.88 37.84 39.01
C ASN A 12 -1.90 38.89 39.53
N SER A 13 -0.67 38.86 39.01
CA SER A 13 0.38 39.82 39.35
C SER A 13 0.01 41.19 38.77
N ILE A 14 -0.30 42.16 39.63
CA ILE A 14 -0.69 43.52 39.25
C ILE A 14 0.46 44.46 39.61
N GLY A 15 0.90 45.27 38.64
CA GLY A 15 2.00 46.21 38.82
C GLY A 15 3.15 45.94 37.85
N ASP A 16 4.02 46.94 37.70
CA ASP A 16 5.20 46.93 36.82
C ASP A 16 6.52 46.72 37.59
N GLY A 17 6.44 46.28 38.85
CA GLY A 17 7.60 46.09 39.73
C GLY A 17 8.33 47.40 40.06
N SER A 18 7.73 48.57 39.83
CA SER A 18 8.31 49.86 40.20
C SER A 18 7.73 50.39 41.51
N GLU A 19 8.59 51.00 42.34
CA GLU A 19 8.18 51.67 43.59
C GLU A 19 7.21 52.84 43.26
N GLY A 20 5.89 52.56 43.28
CA GLY A 20 4.84 53.60 43.23
C GLY A 20 3.66 53.39 42.29
N GLY A 21 3.35 52.18 41.82
CA GLY A 21 2.14 51.87 41.05
C GLY A 21 0.83 52.03 41.85
N ASP A 22 -0.30 52.26 41.16
CA ASP A 22 -1.63 52.53 41.75
C ASP A 22 -2.35 51.26 42.32
N ASN A 23 -1.66 50.11 42.42
CA ASN A 23 -2.05 48.92 43.17
C ASN A 23 -0.77 48.17 43.62
N ASN A 24 -0.63 47.85 44.92
CA ASN A 24 0.66 47.66 45.61
C ASN A 24 1.13 46.20 45.82
N THR A 25 0.59 45.18 45.14
CA THR A 25 0.78 43.77 45.56
C THR A 25 1.93 43.01 44.86
N TRP A 26 2.78 43.68 44.08
CA TRP A 26 3.99 43.05 43.54
C TRP A 26 5.09 44.11 43.46
N ASP A 27 6.13 43.93 44.26
CA ASP A 27 7.26 44.85 44.43
C ASP A 27 8.43 44.57 43.45
N GLY A 28 8.26 43.60 42.54
CA GLY A 28 9.20 43.26 41.48
C GLY A 28 10.15 42.13 41.87
N TYR A 29 10.71 41.43 40.87
CA TYR A 29 11.57 40.25 41.10
C TYR A 29 12.76 40.52 42.04
N GLN A 30 12.91 39.67 43.05
CA GLN A 30 14.05 39.65 43.96
C GLN A 30 14.75 38.29 43.90
N GLY A 31 16.09 38.31 43.93
CA GLY A 31 16.89 37.09 43.74
C GLY A 31 17.06 36.24 45.00
N ASP A 32 16.54 36.69 46.14
CA ASP A 32 16.78 36.13 47.48
C ASP A 32 15.51 35.60 48.18
N ARG A 33 14.33 35.81 47.60
CA ARG A 33 13.03 35.32 48.08
C ARG A 33 12.05 35.07 46.92
N PRO A 34 11.04 34.21 47.08
CA PRO A 34 9.98 34.10 46.07
C PRO A 34 9.01 35.29 46.14
N ASP A 35 8.22 35.54 45.08
CA ASP A 35 7.15 36.53 45.14
C ASP A 35 5.89 35.97 45.81
N LEU A 36 5.64 34.66 45.63
CA LEU A 36 4.54 33.92 46.23
C LEU A 36 5.09 32.65 46.90
N LEU A 37 4.73 32.41 48.17
CA LEU A 37 5.11 31.20 48.91
C LEU A 37 3.88 30.39 49.30
N ILE A 38 3.76 29.19 48.73
CA ILE A 38 2.61 28.29 48.92
C ILE A 38 3.01 27.12 49.83
N PRO A 39 2.36 26.95 51.00
CA PRO A 39 2.60 25.79 51.87
C PRO A 39 2.01 24.51 51.26
N ILE A 40 2.86 23.51 51.01
CA ILE A 40 2.41 22.16 50.58
C ILE A 40 2.25 21.27 51.82
N TYR A 41 3.22 21.30 52.73
CA TYR A 41 3.23 20.55 53.97
C TYR A 41 3.80 21.40 55.09
N VAL A 42 3.14 21.45 56.24
CA VAL A 42 3.71 22.05 57.46
C VAL A 42 3.24 21.27 58.67
N ASN A 43 4.18 20.79 59.49
CA ASN A 43 3.90 20.05 60.72
C ASN A 43 2.88 20.77 61.60
N ASN A 44 1.89 20.03 62.11
CA ASN A 44 0.84 20.53 63.02
C ASN A 44 -0.10 21.62 62.45
N THR A 45 -0.14 21.81 61.13
CA THR A 45 -1.10 22.71 60.48
C THR A 45 -2.18 21.96 59.68
N THR A 46 -3.01 22.68 58.93
CA THR A 46 -3.94 22.09 57.95
C THR A 46 -3.27 21.69 56.65
N TYR A 47 -2.06 22.18 56.36
CA TYR A 47 -1.27 21.83 55.17
C TYR A 47 -0.59 20.49 55.41
N GLN A 48 -1.21 19.42 54.92
CA GLN A 48 -0.79 18.05 55.19
C GLN A 48 -0.83 17.23 53.90
N LEU A 49 0.28 16.53 53.65
CA LEU A 49 0.42 15.59 52.55
C LEU A 49 -0.14 14.24 52.99
N PRO A 50 -0.81 13.51 52.08
CA PRO A 50 -1.17 12.13 52.31
C PRO A 50 0.04 11.30 52.77
N LEU A 51 -0.12 10.44 53.78
CA LEU A 51 0.98 9.65 54.35
C LEU A 51 1.61 8.67 53.36
N GLN A 52 0.92 8.38 52.25
CA GLN A 52 1.36 7.49 51.18
C GLN A 52 2.14 8.24 50.08
N THR A 53 2.26 9.56 50.18
CA THR A 53 2.96 10.38 49.18
C THR A 53 4.44 10.00 49.13
N ASN A 54 4.91 9.68 47.94
CA ASN A 54 6.32 9.43 47.65
C ASN A 54 6.85 10.28 46.49
N LEU A 55 6.01 11.13 45.92
CA LEU A 55 6.39 12.08 44.88
C LEU A 55 5.47 13.30 44.96
N VAL A 56 6.03 14.49 44.90
CA VAL A 56 5.29 15.75 44.71
C VAL A 56 5.76 16.36 43.40
N ARG A 57 4.82 16.78 42.56
CA ARG A 57 5.07 17.62 41.38
C ARG A 57 4.52 19.01 41.67
N ALA A 58 5.29 20.03 41.35
CA ALA A 58 4.87 21.43 41.39
C ALA A 58 5.08 22.07 40.02
N ARG A 59 4.16 22.92 39.61
CA ARG A 59 4.17 23.59 38.31
C ARG A 59 3.70 25.03 38.42
N ALA A 60 4.09 25.83 37.45
CA ALA A 60 3.48 27.11 37.17
C ALA A 60 3.58 27.42 35.69
N VAL A 61 2.69 28.28 35.21
CA VAL A 61 2.68 28.82 33.85
C VAL A 61 2.36 30.31 33.91
N ILE A 62 3.08 31.12 33.12
CA ILE A 62 2.78 32.53 32.88
C ILE A 62 2.04 32.66 31.55
N GLU A 63 1.10 33.60 31.44
CA GLU A 63 0.45 33.87 30.17
C GLU A 63 1.46 34.22 29.07
N TYR A 64 1.32 33.60 27.89
CA TYR A 64 2.34 33.69 26.85
C TYR A 64 2.57 35.13 26.35
N ALA A 65 1.53 35.96 26.35
CA ALA A 65 1.63 37.37 26.00
C ALA A 65 2.63 38.16 26.86
N ALA A 66 2.81 37.76 28.14
CA ALA A 66 3.80 38.33 29.03
C ALA A 66 5.21 37.77 28.77
N PHE A 67 5.29 36.52 28.29
CA PHE A 67 6.55 35.83 28.02
C PHE A 67 7.22 36.29 26.72
N ASP A 68 6.52 36.24 25.59
CA ASP A 68 7.05 36.65 24.27
C ASP A 68 5.88 37.03 23.34
N GLY A 69 5.09 38.04 23.74
CA GLY A 69 3.85 38.40 23.03
C GLY A 69 4.05 38.94 21.61
N ASN A 70 5.27 39.35 21.24
CA ASN A 70 5.61 39.79 19.89
C ASN A 70 6.30 38.70 19.05
N LEU A 71 6.48 37.49 19.60
CA LEU A 71 7.06 36.33 18.94
C LEU A 71 8.46 36.61 18.34
N ASP A 72 9.28 37.41 19.05
CA ASP A 72 10.64 37.73 18.58
C ASP A 72 11.70 36.78 19.17
N ARG A 73 11.27 35.79 19.97
CA ARG A 73 12.08 34.80 20.70
C ARG A 73 12.92 35.43 21.81
N SER A 74 12.50 36.56 22.35
CA SER A 74 13.08 37.18 23.53
C SER A 74 12.10 37.07 24.69
N SER A 75 12.46 36.30 25.72
CA SER A 75 11.68 36.25 26.95
C SER A 75 11.63 37.63 27.63
N ASN A 76 10.47 38.29 27.62
CA ASN A 76 10.18 39.54 28.30
C ASN A 76 10.06 39.30 29.81
N GLU A 77 9.07 38.52 30.20
CA GLU A 77 8.82 38.09 31.57
C GLU A 77 8.80 36.57 31.65
N ARG A 78 9.13 35.98 32.80
CA ARG A 78 9.12 34.53 32.96
C ARG A 78 8.89 34.13 34.40
N ILE A 79 8.62 32.86 34.61
CA ILE A 79 8.49 32.28 35.94
C ILE A 79 9.75 31.53 36.37
N GLU A 80 10.06 31.62 37.66
CA GLU A 80 11.02 30.76 38.33
C GLU A 80 10.30 30.02 39.46
N LEU A 81 10.56 28.71 39.58
CA LEU A 81 9.97 27.88 40.63
C LEU A 81 11.06 27.40 41.57
N THR A 82 10.85 27.52 42.87
CA THR A 82 11.74 26.95 43.88
C THR A 82 10.92 26.11 44.85
N LEU A 83 11.30 24.85 45.05
CA LEU A 83 10.75 24.08 46.17
C LEU A 83 11.68 24.26 47.38
N TYR A 84 11.11 24.65 48.50
CA TYR A 84 11.82 24.85 49.75
C TYR A 84 11.47 23.77 50.76
N ARG A 85 12.47 23.34 51.54
CA ARG A 85 12.25 22.73 52.85
C ARG A 85 12.39 23.81 53.92
N TRP A 86 11.63 23.67 54.99
CA TRP A 86 11.61 24.59 56.12
C TRP A 86 11.87 23.82 57.42
N SER A 87 12.71 24.38 58.28
CA SER A 87 13.02 23.86 59.61
C SER A 87 12.69 24.92 60.66
N ASP A 88 11.76 24.62 61.57
CA ASP A 88 11.34 25.53 62.65
C ASP A 88 12.42 25.56 63.74
N ASP A 89 13.50 26.29 63.50
CA ASP A 89 14.73 26.26 64.29
C ASP A 89 14.52 26.89 65.68
N ASP A 90 13.61 27.86 65.79
CA ASP A 90 13.30 28.56 67.03
C ASP A 90 12.00 28.13 67.73
N GLY A 91 11.14 27.38 67.02
CA GLY A 91 9.94 26.73 67.54
C GLY A 91 8.73 27.63 67.65
N ASP A 92 8.71 28.77 66.97
CA ASP A 92 7.59 29.72 66.98
C ASP A 92 6.47 29.37 65.99
N GLY A 93 6.76 28.48 65.03
CA GLY A 93 5.82 27.98 64.02
C GLY A 93 5.44 29.00 62.95
N ILE A 94 6.19 30.09 62.82
CA ILE A 94 6.04 31.13 61.80
C ILE A 94 7.02 30.83 60.68
N TRP A 95 6.56 30.87 59.42
CA TRP A 95 7.44 30.69 58.26
C TRP A 95 7.59 31.97 57.43
N VAL A 96 6.56 32.82 57.41
CA VAL A 96 6.63 34.20 56.90
C VAL A 96 5.74 35.09 57.76
N GLY A 97 6.08 36.37 57.85
CA GLY A 97 5.33 37.36 58.65
C GLY A 97 3.97 37.75 58.05
N ASP A 98 3.89 37.82 56.71
CA ASP A 98 2.72 38.26 55.90
C ASP A 98 1.94 39.39 56.61
N GLU A 99 2.60 40.52 56.85
CA GLU A 99 2.10 41.58 57.75
C GLU A 99 0.84 42.27 57.21
N ASP A 100 0.65 42.29 55.89
CA ASP A 100 -0.51 42.88 55.23
C ASP A 100 -1.55 41.86 54.74
N ASN A 101 -1.27 40.57 54.89
CA ASN A 101 -2.16 39.44 54.60
C ASN A 101 -2.59 39.43 53.13
N ASP A 102 -1.69 39.80 52.22
CA ASP A 102 -1.92 39.77 50.77
C ASP A 102 -1.39 38.49 50.10
N SER A 103 -0.77 37.60 50.89
CA SER A 103 -0.21 36.30 50.50
C SER A 103 1.05 36.36 49.62
N MET A 104 1.58 37.56 49.37
CA MET A 104 2.89 37.75 48.74
C MET A 104 4.00 37.71 49.77
N VAL A 105 5.24 37.74 49.29
CA VAL A 105 6.41 37.82 50.15
C VAL A 105 7.24 39.06 49.79
N ASP A 106 6.91 40.17 50.46
CA ASP A 106 7.70 41.40 50.36
C ASP A 106 8.94 41.34 51.27
N GLU A 107 9.81 42.35 51.18
CA GLU A 107 11.04 42.43 52.01
C GLU A 107 10.70 42.44 53.51
N GLU A 108 9.57 43.05 53.90
CA GLU A 108 9.12 43.12 55.28
C GLU A 108 8.51 41.77 55.76
N ASP A 109 8.06 40.91 54.85
CA ASP A 109 7.41 39.61 55.17
C ASP A 109 8.36 38.43 55.26
N TRP A 110 9.54 38.51 54.62
CA TRP A 110 10.56 37.43 54.60
C TRP A 110 11.36 37.34 55.89
N THR A 111 10.69 37.11 57.02
CA THR A 111 11.27 37.17 58.37
C THR A 111 12.14 35.96 58.72
N GLU A 112 11.80 34.77 58.23
CA GLU A 112 12.47 33.49 58.58
C GLU A 112 13.40 32.93 57.49
N SER A 113 14.04 33.83 56.73
CA SER A 113 14.94 33.44 55.62
C SER A 113 16.03 32.41 55.95
N SER A 114 16.50 32.36 57.21
CA SER A 114 17.52 31.40 57.66
C SER A 114 17.01 29.98 57.88
N GLU A 115 15.69 29.80 57.94
CA GLU A 115 15.01 28.52 58.19
C GLU A 115 14.65 27.77 56.89
N PHE A 116 14.83 28.42 55.75
CA PHE A 116 14.56 27.85 54.44
C PHE A 116 15.82 27.39 53.72
N ASP A 117 15.75 26.18 53.18
CA ASP A 117 16.71 25.65 52.22
C ASP A 117 15.98 25.28 50.92
N ALA A 118 16.53 25.64 49.77
CA ALA A 118 15.98 25.21 48.48
C ALA A 118 16.35 23.74 48.20
N TYR A 119 15.35 22.89 47.91
CA TYR A 119 15.57 21.59 47.26
C TYR A 119 16.20 21.78 45.87
N GLY A 120 15.72 22.81 45.17
CA GLY A 120 16.21 23.22 43.87
C GLY A 120 15.31 24.27 43.25
N THR A 121 15.84 24.91 42.20
CA THR A 121 15.19 26.00 41.49
C THR A 121 15.16 25.71 39.99
N TRP A 122 14.00 25.92 39.38
CA TRP A 122 13.83 25.97 37.93
C TRP A 122 13.89 27.42 37.46
N TYR A 123 14.82 27.72 36.54
CA TYR A 123 15.09 29.07 36.05
C TYR A 123 15.29 29.14 34.52
N HIS A 124 14.90 28.08 33.79
CA HIS A 124 14.99 28.08 32.33
C HIS A 124 14.01 29.08 31.70
N HIS A 125 14.34 29.51 30.48
CA HIS A 125 13.45 30.39 29.71
C HIS A 125 12.31 29.54 29.11
N GLY A 126 11.08 29.83 29.51
CA GLY A 126 9.86 29.22 28.99
C GLY A 126 8.64 29.81 29.71
N PRO A 127 7.43 29.70 29.11
CA PRO A 127 6.20 30.14 29.75
C PRO A 127 5.77 29.18 30.88
N GLN A 128 6.29 27.95 30.92
CA GLN A 128 5.95 26.94 31.92
C GLN A 128 7.20 26.41 32.65
N ALA A 129 7.03 26.09 33.93
CA ALA A 129 8.04 25.47 34.76
C ALA A 129 7.46 24.28 35.53
N GLU A 130 8.22 23.18 35.61
CA GLU A 130 7.86 22.01 36.41
C GLU A 130 9.05 21.57 37.27
N PHE A 131 8.74 21.18 38.51
CA PHE A 131 9.70 20.59 39.43
C PHE A 131 9.08 19.39 40.16
N ARG A 132 9.89 18.36 40.45
CA ARG A 132 9.44 17.15 41.16
C ARG A 132 10.36 16.83 42.34
N VAL A 133 9.77 16.44 43.48
CA VAL A 133 10.49 15.97 44.68
C VAL A 133 10.04 14.55 44.99
N GLY A 134 10.98 13.60 44.92
CA GLY A 134 10.76 12.22 45.32
C GLY A 134 11.02 12.02 46.81
N LEU A 135 10.29 11.10 47.44
CA LEU A 135 10.40 10.75 48.86
C LEU A 135 10.40 11.98 49.78
N PRO A 136 9.39 12.87 49.68
CA PRO A 136 9.45 14.17 50.32
C PRO A 136 9.55 14.07 51.86
N PHE A 137 9.01 13.01 52.48
CA PHE A 137 9.07 12.81 53.94
C PHE A 137 10.45 12.45 54.48
N ASP A 138 11.40 12.10 53.62
CA ASP A 138 12.75 11.73 54.06
C ASP A 138 13.64 12.97 54.32
N ASP A 139 13.30 14.15 53.77
CA ASP A 139 14.18 15.33 53.75
C ASP A 139 13.44 16.69 53.91
N MET A 140 12.10 16.71 54.06
CA MET A 140 11.34 17.97 54.19
C MET A 140 11.46 18.67 55.55
N GLU A 141 12.11 18.04 56.54
CA GLU A 141 12.20 18.54 57.91
C GLU A 141 10.82 18.87 58.52
N ASP A 142 10.51 20.14 58.82
CA ASP A 142 9.23 20.57 59.40
C ASP A 142 8.19 21.04 58.37
N GLY A 143 8.61 21.33 57.13
CA GLY A 143 7.71 21.79 56.08
C GLY A 143 8.27 21.75 54.65
N LEU A 144 7.35 21.69 53.68
CA LEU A 144 7.62 21.77 52.25
C LEU A 144 6.80 22.90 51.64
N PHE A 145 7.44 23.77 50.88
CA PHE A 145 6.82 24.97 50.30
C PHE A 145 7.18 25.12 48.82
N LEU A 146 6.26 25.69 48.04
CA LEU A 146 6.47 26.12 46.65
C LEU A 146 6.62 27.63 46.60
N GLY A 147 7.80 28.09 46.25
CA GLY A 147 8.05 29.47 45.86
C GLY A 147 7.84 29.67 44.36
N VAL A 148 7.03 30.65 44.00
CA VAL A 148 6.83 31.11 42.62
C VAL A 148 7.35 32.53 42.52
N SER A 149 8.19 32.79 41.52
CA SER A 149 8.70 34.13 41.24
C SER A 149 8.40 34.54 39.81
N ARG A 150 7.97 35.79 39.61
CA ARG A 150 7.83 36.46 38.31
C ARG A 150 9.08 37.28 38.06
N ARG A 151 9.85 36.93 37.04
CA ARG A 151 11.06 37.64 36.64
C ARG A 151 10.81 38.50 35.41
N ASP A 152 10.82 39.82 35.60
CA ASP A 152 10.78 40.79 34.51
C ASP A 152 12.21 41.09 34.01
N VAL A 153 12.56 40.57 32.83
CA VAL A 153 13.83 40.85 32.14
C VAL A 153 13.69 42.11 31.29
N SER A 154 12.53 42.28 30.65
CA SER A 154 12.12 43.49 29.97
C SER A 154 10.59 43.55 29.91
N SER A 155 10.02 44.71 30.20
CA SER A 155 8.56 44.88 30.32
C SER A 155 7.80 44.34 29.11
N SER A 156 6.84 43.44 29.37
CA SER A 156 5.89 42.95 28.36
C SER A 156 4.90 44.03 27.89
N GLY A 157 4.75 45.10 28.67
CA GLY A 157 3.75 46.15 28.44
C GLY A 157 2.33 45.78 28.90
N LEU A 158 2.15 44.66 29.60
CA LEU A 158 0.89 44.27 30.22
C LEU A 158 0.73 44.90 31.62
N ASP A 159 -0.47 45.39 31.92
CA ASP A 159 -0.80 45.99 33.23
C ASP A 159 -0.98 44.91 34.33
N ASN A 160 -1.39 43.72 33.93
CA ASN A 160 -1.60 42.56 34.78
C ASN A 160 -1.08 41.30 34.07
N VAL A 161 -0.49 40.39 34.85
CA VAL A 161 0.07 39.14 34.35
C VAL A 161 -0.49 37.98 35.15
N SER A 162 -1.17 37.06 34.46
CA SER A 162 -1.74 35.85 35.02
C SER A 162 -0.69 34.74 35.08
N ILE A 163 -0.51 34.19 36.28
CA ILE A 163 0.31 33.01 36.54
C ILE A 163 -0.57 31.96 37.21
N GLU A 164 -0.74 30.80 36.59
CA GLU A 164 -1.33 29.64 37.25
C GLU A 164 -0.22 28.83 37.92
N TRP A 165 -0.49 28.28 39.09
CA TRP A 165 0.40 27.34 39.76
C TRP A 165 -0.41 26.12 40.23
N ASP A 166 0.25 24.97 40.29
CA ASP A 166 -0.32 23.78 40.92
C ASP A 166 0.72 22.95 41.66
N TRP A 167 0.26 22.14 42.59
CA TRP A 167 1.01 21.01 43.10
C TRP A 167 0.13 19.77 43.17
N THR A 168 0.74 18.60 42.90
CA THR A 168 0.08 17.30 42.97
C THR A 168 0.96 16.33 43.75
N ALA A 169 0.37 15.68 44.75
CA ALA A 169 0.99 14.61 45.51
C ALA A 169 0.60 13.25 44.92
N PHE A 170 1.60 12.39 44.68
CA PHE A 170 1.42 11.07 44.12
C PHE A 170 1.89 9.99 45.09
N GLY A 171 1.21 8.83 45.05
CA GLY A 171 1.56 7.65 45.83
C GLY A 171 1.63 6.38 44.98
N PRO A 172 2.25 5.31 45.52
CA PRO A 172 2.30 4.02 44.84
C PRO A 172 0.94 3.33 44.89
N VAL A 173 0.57 2.69 43.78
CA VAL A 173 -0.59 1.81 43.69
C VAL A 173 -0.15 0.35 43.64
N THR A 174 -1.04 -0.57 44.02
CA THR A 174 -0.77 -2.00 43.81
C THR A 174 -0.85 -2.28 42.32
N ASP A 175 0.16 -2.98 41.80
CA ASP A 175 0.28 -3.35 40.39
C ASP A 175 0.10 -4.87 40.27
N ASP A 176 -0.88 -5.26 39.45
CA ASP A 176 -1.22 -6.65 39.18
C ASP A 176 -0.61 -7.16 37.86
N TRP A 177 0.05 -6.30 37.07
CA TRP A 177 0.69 -6.66 35.80
C TRP A 177 2.04 -7.34 36.04
N ILE A 178 2.72 -6.99 37.13
CA ILE A 178 4.04 -7.56 37.45
C ILE A 178 3.91 -8.67 38.48
N SER A 179 4.21 -9.90 38.05
CA SER A 179 4.28 -11.03 38.98
C SER A 179 5.72 -11.36 39.36
N PRO A 180 6.09 -11.29 40.66
CA PRO A 180 7.36 -11.78 41.15
C PRO A 180 7.45 -13.32 41.19
N ARG A 181 6.61 -14.05 40.45
CA ARG A 181 6.64 -15.51 40.35
C ARG A 181 6.32 -15.93 38.92
N SER A 182 6.89 -17.05 38.50
CA SER A 182 6.52 -17.67 37.22
C SER A 182 5.13 -18.34 37.21
N THR A 183 4.41 -18.44 38.34
CA THR A 183 3.14 -19.22 38.45
C THR A 183 2.04 -18.58 39.32
N GLY A 184 2.14 -17.30 39.70
CA GLY A 184 1.03 -16.55 40.33
C GLY A 184 0.55 -16.92 41.76
N GLU A 185 0.90 -18.07 42.35
CA GLU A 185 0.39 -18.47 43.69
C GLU A 185 1.43 -18.39 44.84
N GLY A 186 1.13 -17.69 45.96
CA GLY A 186 1.80 -17.79 47.28
C GLY A 186 2.53 -16.53 47.81
N ALA A 187 3.00 -16.55 49.07
CA ALA A 187 3.72 -15.43 49.75
C ALA A 187 5.17 -15.25 49.25
N PRO A 188 5.61 -14.04 48.81
CA PRO A 188 6.80 -13.77 47.99
C PRO A 188 8.06 -14.53 48.44
N PRO A 189 8.86 -15.11 47.53
CA PRO A 189 9.99 -15.93 47.96
C PRO A 189 11.08 -15.06 48.59
N PHE A 190 11.59 -15.45 49.74
CA PHE A 190 12.84 -14.91 50.26
C PHE A 190 14.01 -15.64 49.60
N TRP A 191 14.94 -14.91 48.97
CA TRP A 191 16.16 -15.48 48.41
C TRP A 191 17.37 -15.20 49.32
N THR A 192 18.20 -16.21 49.52
CA THR A 192 19.49 -16.04 50.20
C THR A 192 20.59 -16.07 49.16
N VAL A 193 21.26 -14.93 48.94
CA VAL A 193 22.46 -14.86 48.11
C VAL A 193 23.66 -15.21 48.98
N SER A 194 24.43 -16.24 48.59
CA SER A 194 25.62 -16.64 49.35
C SER A 194 26.79 -15.69 49.08
N PRO A 195 27.75 -15.52 50.01
CA PRO A 195 28.95 -14.74 49.75
C PRO A 195 29.69 -15.21 48.49
N ASN A 196 30.17 -14.27 47.67
CA ASN A 196 30.83 -14.53 46.38
C ASN A 196 30.00 -15.38 45.39
N SER A 197 28.67 -15.24 45.41
CA SER A 197 27.78 -15.90 44.46
C SER A 197 26.85 -14.89 43.77
N THR A 198 26.40 -15.25 42.56
CA THR A 198 25.38 -14.52 41.80
C THR A 198 24.14 -15.40 41.72
N THR A 199 22.96 -14.79 41.89
CA THR A 199 21.66 -15.44 41.71
C THR A 199 20.89 -14.69 40.64
N THR A 200 20.36 -15.41 39.66
CA THR A 200 19.46 -14.86 38.64
C THR A 200 18.01 -15.08 39.07
N TYR A 201 17.16 -14.10 38.79
CA TYR A 201 15.76 -14.12 39.12
C TYR A 201 14.93 -13.59 37.95
N ASN A 202 13.85 -14.29 37.62
CA ASN A 202 12.94 -13.94 36.55
C ASN A 202 11.59 -13.53 37.16
N PHE A 203 11.00 -12.46 36.63
CA PHE A 203 9.64 -12.02 36.91
C PHE A 203 8.86 -11.97 35.58
N THR A 204 7.53 -11.95 35.64
CA THR A 204 6.68 -11.78 34.45
C THR A 204 6.03 -10.40 34.45
N VAL A 205 5.81 -9.88 33.25
CA VAL A 205 5.00 -8.69 33.00
C VAL A 205 3.85 -9.18 32.12
N ASP A 206 2.66 -9.28 32.71
CA ASP A 206 1.45 -9.81 32.10
C ASP A 206 0.48 -8.64 31.88
N VAL A 207 0.51 -8.05 30.69
CA VAL A 207 -0.37 -6.93 30.31
C VAL A 207 -1.80 -7.47 30.07
N PRO A 208 -2.83 -6.94 30.75
CA PRO A 208 -4.22 -7.33 30.53
C PRO A 208 -4.67 -7.05 29.09
N LEU A 209 -5.58 -7.88 28.57
CA LEU A 209 -6.15 -7.70 27.23
C LEU A 209 -7.06 -6.46 27.13
N ASP A 210 -7.59 -6.00 28.26
CA ASP A 210 -8.42 -4.81 28.42
C ASP A 210 -7.64 -3.64 29.04
N ALA A 211 -6.30 -3.67 28.98
CA ALA A 211 -5.50 -2.54 29.38
C ALA A 211 -5.83 -1.32 28.51
N GLU A 212 -6.06 -0.19 29.15
CA GLU A 212 -6.19 1.08 28.43
C GLU A 212 -4.87 1.38 27.70
N PRO A 213 -4.91 1.94 26.48
CA PRO A 213 -3.71 2.37 25.79
C PRO A 213 -2.94 3.46 26.55
N GLY A 214 -1.63 3.49 26.36
CA GLY A 214 -0.74 4.51 26.89
C GLY A 214 0.53 3.98 27.55
N LEU A 215 1.31 4.90 28.11
CA LEU A 215 2.57 4.63 28.78
C LEU A 215 2.40 4.39 30.28
N TYR A 216 2.74 3.20 30.73
CA TYR A 216 2.68 2.81 32.13
C TYR A 216 4.08 2.66 32.71
N GLN A 217 4.30 3.31 33.85
CA GLN A 217 5.50 3.11 34.66
C GLN A 217 5.15 2.31 35.91
N HIS A 218 5.83 1.18 36.03
CA HIS A 218 5.74 0.24 37.13
C HIS A 218 7.06 0.18 37.92
N GLY A 219 7.05 -0.50 39.07
CA GLY A 219 8.23 -0.61 39.91
C GLY A 219 8.27 -1.89 40.73
N LEU A 220 9.35 -2.67 40.55
CA LEU A 220 9.64 -3.81 41.41
C LEU A 220 10.56 -3.38 42.57
N VAL A 221 10.00 -3.28 43.77
CA VAL A 221 10.76 -2.91 44.98
C VAL A 221 11.57 -4.10 45.49
N ILE A 222 12.89 -3.94 45.53
CA ILE A 222 13.85 -4.96 45.97
C ILE A 222 14.46 -4.53 47.31
N ARG A 223 14.29 -5.40 48.31
CA ARG A 223 14.81 -5.19 49.66
C ARG A 223 15.82 -6.26 50.03
N SER A 224 16.99 -5.83 50.49
CA SER A 224 18.02 -6.72 51.02
C SER A 224 18.00 -6.69 52.55
N PHE A 225 18.23 -7.84 53.19
CA PHE A 225 18.25 -7.97 54.64
C PHE A 225 19.54 -8.64 55.09
N ALA A 226 20.07 -8.24 56.25
CA ALA A 226 21.16 -8.98 56.84
C ALA A 226 20.65 -10.36 57.26
N HIS A 227 21.52 -11.37 57.24
CA HIS A 227 21.12 -12.73 57.59
C HIS A 227 20.52 -12.77 59.01
N ASN A 228 19.26 -13.18 59.13
CA ASN A 228 18.45 -13.20 60.36
C ASN A 228 18.11 -11.82 60.98
N MET A 229 18.24 -10.71 60.25
CA MET A 229 17.77 -9.38 60.67
C MET A 229 16.71 -8.87 59.67
N TRP A 230 15.44 -9.09 60.01
CA TRP A 230 14.29 -8.80 59.14
C TRP A 230 13.54 -7.51 59.50
N SER A 231 13.98 -6.81 60.56
CA SER A 231 13.26 -5.64 61.09
C SER A 231 13.47 -4.37 60.26
N SER A 232 14.53 -4.31 59.46
CA SER A 232 14.83 -3.17 58.60
C SER A 232 15.70 -3.66 57.42
N PRO A 233 15.42 -3.23 56.18
CA PRO A 233 16.25 -3.56 55.04
C PRO A 233 17.63 -2.89 55.18
N LEU A 234 18.69 -3.59 54.78
CA LEU A 234 20.04 -3.02 54.63
C LEU A 234 20.10 -2.03 53.46
N HIS A 235 19.42 -2.38 52.37
CA HIS A 235 19.30 -1.57 51.17
C HIS A 235 17.93 -1.84 50.56
N GLU A 236 17.37 -0.81 49.95
CA GLU A 236 16.12 -0.81 49.20
C GLU A 236 16.34 -0.06 47.90
N TRP A 237 15.88 -0.64 46.79
CA TRP A 237 15.89 0.00 45.49
C TRP A 237 14.70 -0.48 44.66
N THR A 238 14.25 0.35 43.74
CA THR A 238 13.14 0.01 42.82
C THR A 238 13.71 -0.20 41.43
N LEU A 239 13.43 -1.35 40.83
CA LEU A 239 13.68 -1.58 39.40
C LEU A 239 12.50 -0.98 38.62
N PRO A 240 12.71 0.10 37.84
CA PRO A 240 11.66 0.67 37.00
C PRO A 240 11.36 -0.27 35.83
N ILE A 241 10.08 -0.44 35.53
CA ILE A 241 9.60 -1.23 34.40
C ILE A 241 8.61 -0.35 33.65
N VAL A 242 8.82 -0.16 32.35
CA VAL A 242 7.95 0.66 31.51
C VAL A 242 7.26 -0.26 30.50
N THR A 243 5.94 -0.16 30.40
CA THR A 243 5.15 -0.87 29.40
C THR A 243 4.37 0.15 28.58
N ASN A 244 4.42 0.00 27.27
CA ASN A 244 3.66 0.82 26.35
C ASN A 244 2.54 -0.05 25.75
N VAL A 245 1.30 0.34 25.95
CA VAL A 245 0.12 -0.33 25.38
C VAL A 245 -0.34 0.50 24.19
N PRO A 246 -0.28 -0.03 22.96
CA PRO A 246 -0.61 0.76 21.78
C PRO A 246 -2.12 1.02 21.68
N TYR A 247 -2.48 2.16 21.11
CA TYR A 247 -3.81 2.40 20.57
C TYR A 247 -4.00 1.55 19.31
N ILE A 248 -5.23 1.17 18.97
CA ILE A 248 -5.52 0.45 17.73
C ILE A 248 -6.16 1.44 16.76
N ALA A 249 -5.55 1.66 15.59
CA ALA A 249 -6.10 2.56 14.58
C ALA A 249 -7.31 1.95 13.86
N PRO A 250 -8.24 2.78 13.35
CA PRO A 250 -8.37 4.23 13.56
C PRO A 250 -8.85 4.53 14.99
N VAL A 251 -8.49 5.69 15.55
CA VAL A 251 -8.76 6.02 16.95
C VAL A 251 -8.97 7.52 17.18
N ASP A 252 -9.88 7.84 18.10
CA ASP A 252 -10.03 9.17 18.68
C ASP A 252 -9.53 9.17 20.13
N ILE A 253 -8.67 10.13 20.45
CA ILE A 253 -8.06 10.30 21.77
C ILE A 253 -8.48 11.67 22.28
N THR A 254 -9.30 11.65 23.33
CA THR A 254 -9.79 12.86 23.99
C THR A 254 -9.06 13.10 25.29
N ALA A 255 -8.59 14.33 25.48
CA ALA A 255 -8.04 14.80 26.74
C ALA A 255 -9.07 14.73 27.89
N LYS A 256 -8.61 14.37 29.09
CA LYS A 256 -9.42 14.53 30.30
C LYS A 256 -9.64 16.03 30.58
N PRO A 257 -10.72 16.43 31.29
CA PRO A 257 -10.96 17.82 31.63
C PRO A 257 -9.87 18.40 32.55
N LEU A 258 -9.47 19.65 32.29
CA LEU A 258 -8.61 20.46 33.15
C LEU A 258 -9.43 21.15 34.25
N ASP A 259 -10.03 20.36 35.14
CA ASP A 259 -11.02 20.81 36.13
C ASP A 259 -10.46 20.90 37.56
N GLY A 260 -9.15 20.69 37.74
CA GLY A 260 -8.50 20.62 39.05
C GLY A 260 -8.93 19.40 39.88
N ASN A 261 -9.57 18.39 39.28
CA ASN A 261 -9.94 17.18 40.00
C ASN A 261 -8.73 16.25 40.13
N VAL A 262 -8.45 15.80 41.36
CA VAL A 262 -7.34 14.88 41.67
C VAL A 262 -7.38 13.60 40.83
N SER A 263 -8.56 13.09 40.47
CA SER A 263 -8.68 11.86 39.67
C SER A 263 -8.22 12.01 38.22
N ASN A 264 -8.16 13.25 37.71
CA ASN A 264 -7.71 13.53 36.35
C ASN A 264 -6.20 13.76 36.30
N GLN A 265 -5.54 13.99 37.44
CA GLN A 265 -4.12 14.27 37.51
C GLN A 265 -3.27 13.01 37.28
N THR A 266 -2.26 13.15 36.42
CA THR A 266 -1.30 12.09 36.08
C THR A 266 0.09 12.69 35.90
N LEU A 267 1.12 11.85 36.00
CA LEU A 267 2.52 12.23 35.74
C LEU A 267 2.85 12.30 34.25
N TYR A 268 2.03 11.65 33.43
CA TYR A 268 2.14 11.58 31.98
C TYR A 268 0.74 11.30 31.40
N SER A 269 0.34 12.07 30.39
CA SER A 269 -0.85 11.86 29.58
C SER A 269 -0.51 12.25 28.16
N GLU A 270 -0.77 11.36 27.21
CA GLU A 270 -0.46 11.54 25.80
C GLU A 270 -1.23 12.72 25.19
N SER A 271 -2.45 12.97 25.66
CA SER A 271 -3.35 14.04 25.20
C SER A 271 -3.26 15.35 25.99
N TRP A 272 -2.35 15.47 26.96
CA TRP A 272 -2.06 16.72 27.66
C TRP A 272 -0.62 17.13 27.47
N ILE A 273 -0.41 18.29 26.85
CA ILE A 273 0.92 18.85 26.68
C ILE A 273 1.13 19.96 27.72
N SER A 274 2.13 19.79 28.57
CA SER A 274 2.40 20.66 29.71
C SER A 274 3.32 21.84 29.37
N GLY A 275 3.90 21.88 28.17
CA GLY A 275 4.58 23.07 27.68
C GLY A 275 5.90 23.43 28.35
N ALA A 276 6.55 22.47 29.03
CA ALA A 276 7.82 22.65 29.73
C ALA A 276 8.99 22.96 28.77
N GLN A 277 9.09 24.21 28.33
CA GLN A 277 10.09 24.66 27.38
C GLN A 277 11.42 25.03 28.05
N ARG A 278 12.52 24.88 27.30
CA ARG A 278 13.86 25.22 27.77
C ARG A 278 14.64 25.98 26.71
N TRP A 279 14.21 27.19 26.41
CA TRP A 279 15.02 28.10 25.59
C TRP A 279 16.36 28.33 26.31
N SER A 280 17.46 28.44 25.56
CA SER A 280 18.89 28.32 25.95
C SER A 280 19.51 26.91 25.95
N TRP A 281 18.77 25.85 25.58
CA TRP A 281 19.30 24.48 25.50
C TRP A 281 19.36 23.92 24.06
N ARG A 282 19.08 22.62 23.85
CA ARG A 282 19.14 21.98 22.53
C ARG A 282 17.76 21.89 21.89
N ALA A 283 17.70 21.60 20.60
CA ALA A 283 16.46 21.52 19.83
C ALA A 283 15.48 20.47 20.37
N GLU A 284 15.99 19.39 20.96
CA GLU A 284 15.16 18.31 21.51
C GLU A 284 14.56 18.65 22.88
N SER A 285 14.84 19.84 23.41
CA SER A 285 14.38 20.26 24.74
C SER A 285 12.98 20.83 24.65
N GLY A 286 12.09 20.31 25.49
CA GLY A 286 10.71 20.73 25.49
C GLY A 286 9.86 19.63 26.07
N ASP A 287 8.55 19.82 25.98
CA ASP A 287 7.62 18.76 26.31
C ASP A 287 7.33 17.90 25.07
N TRP A 288 7.45 16.59 25.24
CA TRP A 288 7.18 15.59 24.22
C TRP A 288 6.13 14.61 24.71
N ARG A 289 5.21 14.24 23.82
CA ARG A 289 4.28 13.13 24.01
C ARG A 289 4.45 12.14 22.87
N ILE A 290 4.56 10.86 23.21
CA ILE A 290 4.70 9.79 22.24
C ILE A 290 3.54 8.82 22.49
N MET A 291 2.77 8.57 21.45
CA MET A 291 1.69 7.59 21.39
C MET A 291 2.12 6.46 20.46
N SER A 292 1.95 5.22 20.90
CA SER A 292 2.12 4.07 20.01
C SER A 292 0.78 3.67 19.42
N ILE A 293 0.74 3.46 18.12
CA ILE A 293 -0.46 3.13 17.37
C ILE A 293 -0.20 1.86 16.58
N ASP A 294 -0.99 0.82 16.83
CA ASP A 294 -0.97 -0.42 16.09
C ASP A 294 -1.98 -0.32 14.93
N TRP A 295 -1.47 -0.48 13.71
CA TRP A 295 -2.25 -0.41 12.49
C TRP A 295 -2.70 -1.82 12.04
N PRO A 296 -4.02 -2.10 12.01
CA PRO A 296 -4.52 -3.44 11.68
C PRO A 296 -4.16 -3.91 10.27
N GLU A 297 -3.84 -5.20 10.12
CA GLU A 297 -3.63 -5.83 8.81
C GLU A 297 -4.87 -5.76 7.90
N ASP A 298 -6.08 -5.82 8.48
CA ASP A 298 -7.34 -5.76 7.73
C ASP A 298 -7.58 -4.39 7.06
N LEU A 299 -6.83 -3.35 7.45
CA LEU A 299 -6.85 -2.01 6.84
C LEU A 299 -5.72 -1.80 5.83
N ALA A 300 -4.97 -2.84 5.47
CA ALA A 300 -3.95 -2.79 4.42
C ALA A 300 -4.56 -2.74 3.00
N THR A 301 -5.50 -1.84 2.75
CA THR A 301 -6.24 -1.75 1.47
C THR A 301 -5.68 -0.70 0.53
N GLY A 302 -4.49 -0.16 0.81
CA GLY A 302 -3.82 0.85 -0.02
C GLY A 302 -4.32 2.28 0.19
N GLY A 303 -4.97 2.57 1.33
CA GLY A 303 -5.39 3.93 1.70
C GLY A 303 -4.32 4.70 2.48
N THR A 304 -4.73 5.87 2.99
CA THR A 304 -3.88 6.79 3.76
C THR A 304 -4.49 7.08 5.13
N ALA A 305 -3.64 7.40 6.10
CA ALA A 305 -4.09 7.86 7.41
C ALA A 305 -4.28 9.37 7.35
N ILE A 306 -5.33 9.87 8.01
CA ILE A 306 -5.46 11.30 8.31
C ILE A 306 -5.14 11.48 9.78
N LEU A 307 -4.18 12.35 10.06
CA LEU A 307 -3.78 12.73 11.41
C LEU A 307 -4.35 14.10 11.68
N ASP A 308 -5.10 14.26 12.75
CA ASP A 308 -5.73 15.52 13.14
C ASP A 308 -5.48 15.76 14.63
N VAL A 309 -4.72 16.81 14.94
CA VAL A 309 -4.41 17.24 16.31
C VAL A 309 -4.92 18.65 16.50
N ASP A 310 -5.96 18.79 17.31
CA ASP A 310 -6.68 20.05 17.53
C ASP A 310 -6.53 20.54 18.97
N TRP A 311 -6.42 21.85 19.14
CA TRP A 311 -6.36 22.52 20.45
C TRP A 311 -7.10 23.85 20.43
N ASP A 312 -7.34 24.42 21.62
CA ASP A 312 -8.09 25.67 21.76
C ASP A 312 -7.43 26.83 20.97
N ASP A 313 -8.22 27.51 20.14
CA ASP A 313 -7.77 28.65 19.31
C ASP A 313 -7.04 29.73 20.10
N ASN A 314 -5.76 29.92 19.82
CA ASN A 314 -4.97 31.04 20.35
C ASN A 314 -3.77 31.37 19.44
N PRO A 315 -3.28 32.62 19.44
CA PRO A 315 -2.24 33.05 18.50
C PRO A 315 -0.82 32.63 18.90
N TYR A 316 -0.66 31.86 19.97
CA TYR A 316 0.64 31.58 20.58
C TYR A 316 0.99 30.11 20.61
N THR A 317 0.01 29.20 20.69
CA THR A 317 0.27 27.77 20.82
C THR A 317 0.73 27.20 19.48
N ASP A 318 1.73 26.33 19.55
CA ASP A 318 2.30 25.61 18.42
C ASP A 318 2.76 24.23 18.91
N VAL A 319 2.12 23.19 18.38
CA VAL A 319 2.42 21.80 18.68
C VAL A 319 2.84 21.12 17.39
N ASP A 320 4.12 20.80 17.26
CA ASP A 320 4.62 20.03 16.13
C ASP A 320 4.17 18.57 16.27
N VAL A 321 3.75 17.97 15.16
CA VAL A 321 3.29 16.59 15.08
C VAL A 321 4.20 15.79 14.15
N LEU A 322 4.57 14.58 14.55
CA LEU A 322 5.41 13.68 13.76
C LEU A 322 4.74 12.31 13.69
N TRP A 323 4.66 11.75 12.49
CA TRP A 323 4.27 10.35 12.28
C TRP A 323 5.50 9.51 11.96
N LEU A 324 5.68 8.42 12.70
CA LEU A 324 6.81 7.52 12.53
C LEU A 324 6.34 6.09 12.29
N SER A 325 6.92 5.46 11.28
CA SER A 325 6.70 4.04 10.96
C SER A 325 7.85 3.18 11.46
N GLN A 326 7.55 1.95 11.84
CA GLN A 326 8.56 0.96 12.20
C GLN A 326 9.42 0.58 10.98
N THR A 327 10.73 0.49 11.19
CA THR A 327 11.70 0.01 10.19
C THR A 327 12.74 -0.89 10.85
N ALA A 328 13.50 -1.66 10.08
CA ALA A 328 14.55 -2.53 10.62
C ALA A 328 15.68 -1.70 11.26
N HIS A 329 16.20 -2.14 12.41
CA HIS A 329 17.30 -1.43 13.06
C HIS A 329 18.63 -1.75 12.37
N GLY A 330 19.34 -0.74 11.84
CA GLY A 330 20.57 -0.94 11.05
C GLY A 330 21.70 -1.70 11.76
N TYR A 331 21.79 -1.60 13.10
CA TYR A 331 22.78 -2.33 13.91
C TYR A 331 22.28 -3.66 14.49
N ALA A 332 21.07 -4.12 14.14
CA ALA A 332 20.50 -5.36 14.67
C ALA A 332 21.33 -6.59 14.32
N GLU A 333 21.92 -6.63 13.11
CA GLU A 333 22.76 -7.76 12.69
C GLU A 333 24.09 -7.83 13.45
N GLU A 334 24.62 -6.69 13.90
CA GLU A 334 25.87 -6.62 14.66
C GLU A 334 25.67 -7.02 16.12
N ASP A 335 24.61 -6.52 16.77
CA ASP A 335 24.26 -6.82 18.15
C ASP A 335 22.76 -6.65 18.43
N SER A 336 21.96 -7.66 18.06
CA SER A 336 20.51 -7.65 18.28
C SER A 336 20.10 -7.59 19.76
N GLN A 337 20.98 -8.01 20.69
CA GLN A 337 20.68 -7.90 22.13
C GLN A 337 20.76 -6.46 22.62
N ALA A 338 21.65 -5.66 22.05
CA ALA A 338 21.81 -4.25 22.43
C ALA A 338 20.78 -3.34 21.74
N TYR A 339 20.49 -3.60 20.46
CA TYR A 339 19.75 -2.69 19.60
C TYR A 339 18.31 -3.12 19.28
N GLY A 340 17.97 -4.39 19.46
CA GLY A 340 16.69 -4.95 19.03
C GLY A 340 16.57 -5.08 17.51
N ASP A 341 15.42 -5.57 17.05
CA ASP A 341 15.21 -5.91 15.63
C ASP A 341 14.69 -4.71 14.80
N SER A 342 14.15 -3.67 15.45
CA SER A 342 13.48 -2.55 14.79
C SER A 342 13.75 -1.19 15.44
N THR A 343 13.68 -0.14 14.64
CA THR A 343 13.65 1.27 15.04
C THR A 343 12.48 1.97 14.34
N PHE A 344 12.39 3.30 14.45
CA PHE A 344 11.39 4.10 13.78
C PHE A 344 12.06 5.11 12.83
N TRP A 345 11.38 5.40 11.73
CA TRP A 345 11.74 6.49 10.81
C TRP A 345 10.57 7.46 10.68
N ILE A 346 10.86 8.73 10.39
CA ILE A 346 9.82 9.78 10.28
C ILE A 346 9.25 9.74 8.86
N GLU A 347 7.99 9.35 8.73
CA GLU A 347 7.23 9.37 7.47
C GLU A 347 6.92 10.81 7.07
N GLU A 348 6.34 11.56 8.00
CA GLU A 348 5.96 12.96 7.80
C GLU A 348 5.95 13.71 9.13
N ARG A 349 6.11 15.03 9.07
CA ARG A 349 6.06 15.91 10.24
C ARG A 349 5.67 17.34 9.91
N SER A 350 5.18 18.05 10.93
CA SER A 350 5.08 19.51 10.93
C SER A 350 6.42 20.17 10.61
N THR A 351 6.37 21.40 10.08
CA THR A 351 7.57 22.13 9.67
C THR A 351 8.44 22.42 10.89
N ASN A 352 9.66 21.86 10.93
CA ASN A 352 10.59 22.11 12.02
C ASN A 352 11.15 23.54 11.96
N ASN A 353 10.46 24.46 12.63
CA ASN A 353 10.79 25.87 12.71
C ASN A 353 11.89 26.20 13.74
N HIS A 354 12.79 25.26 14.06
CA HIS A 354 13.88 25.49 14.99
C HIS A 354 14.82 26.63 14.54
N ARG A 355 15.20 27.50 15.49
CA ARG A 355 16.05 28.69 15.25
C ARG A 355 17.31 28.74 16.10
N GLY A 356 17.50 27.76 16.98
CA GLY A 356 18.67 27.61 17.83
C GLY A 356 18.32 27.73 19.31
N SER A 357 19.19 27.18 20.16
CA SER A 357 19.03 27.26 21.62
C SER A 357 17.71 26.67 22.16
N GLY A 358 17.10 25.71 21.47
CA GLY A 358 15.82 25.13 21.88
C GLY A 358 14.61 26.08 21.73
N SER A 359 14.73 27.15 20.94
CA SER A 359 13.61 27.99 20.53
C SER A 359 13.22 27.73 19.07
N HIS A 360 11.92 27.88 18.82
CA HIS A 360 11.27 27.66 17.54
C HIS A 360 10.57 28.96 17.12
N ASP A 361 10.40 29.18 15.81
CA ASP A 361 9.43 30.15 15.33
C ASP A 361 8.03 29.53 15.37
N TRP A 362 7.03 30.34 15.67
CA TRP A 362 5.64 29.94 15.54
C TRP A 362 5.33 29.65 14.07
N GLY A 363 4.73 28.49 13.81
CA GLY A 363 4.19 28.18 12.49
C GLY A 363 3.73 26.74 12.42
N THR A 364 2.42 26.55 12.46
CA THR A 364 1.75 25.25 12.29
C THR A 364 1.70 24.83 10.83
N PHE A 365 1.52 23.53 10.58
CA PHE A 365 1.38 22.98 9.22
C PHE A 365 0.18 23.58 8.48
N THR A 366 -0.93 23.81 9.18
CA THR A 366 -2.16 24.38 8.60
C THR A 366 -2.20 25.91 8.61
N GLY A 367 -1.35 26.55 9.44
CA GLY A 367 -1.42 27.98 9.71
C GLY A 367 -2.49 28.41 10.73
N GLU A 368 -3.21 27.45 11.35
CA GLU A 368 -4.20 27.67 12.40
C GLU A 368 -3.83 26.91 13.70
N SER A 369 -4.68 26.92 14.74
CA SER A 369 -4.47 26.20 16.02
C SER A 369 -4.77 24.69 15.93
N ARG A 370 -4.30 24.06 14.85
CA ARG A 370 -4.60 22.67 14.51
C ARG A 370 -3.54 22.13 13.56
N GLU A 371 -3.23 20.85 13.68
CA GLU A 371 -2.29 20.16 12.80
C GLU A 371 -3.01 19.02 12.08
N VAL A 372 -3.07 19.10 10.76
CA VAL A 372 -3.68 18.04 9.95
C VAL A 372 -2.81 17.72 8.76
N PHE A 373 -2.45 16.45 8.60
CA PHE A 373 -1.73 15.96 7.44
C PHE A 373 -2.02 14.47 7.20
N VAL A 374 -1.57 13.99 6.04
CA VAL A 374 -1.91 12.68 5.51
C VAL A 374 -0.62 11.87 5.36
N VAL A 375 -0.67 10.59 5.75
CA VAL A 375 0.48 9.69 5.66
C VAL A 375 0.11 8.36 5.00
N PRO A 376 1.06 7.70 4.32
CA PRO A 376 0.83 6.33 3.86
C PRO A 376 0.58 5.41 5.06
N THR A 377 -0.18 4.35 4.84
CA THR A 377 -0.48 3.36 5.87
C THR A 377 0.26 2.07 5.61
N SER A 378 0.82 1.47 6.66
CA SER A 378 1.39 0.14 6.63
C SER A 378 0.96 -0.63 7.89
N PRO A 379 0.69 -1.94 7.81
CA PRO A 379 0.36 -2.72 9.00
C PRO A 379 1.49 -2.74 10.02
N GLY A 380 1.12 -2.80 11.30
CA GLY A 380 2.06 -2.89 12.42
C GLY A 380 2.19 -1.59 13.20
N LEU A 381 3.31 -1.43 13.90
CA LEU A 381 3.45 -0.41 14.93
C LEU A 381 3.95 0.93 14.35
N HIS A 382 3.27 2.00 14.74
CA HIS A 382 3.60 3.39 14.44
C HIS A 382 3.77 4.19 15.73
N GLN A 383 4.40 5.35 15.64
CA GLN A 383 4.45 6.33 16.71
C GLN A 383 3.98 7.70 16.23
N LEU A 384 3.01 8.26 16.94
CA LEU A 384 2.64 9.67 16.83
C LEU A 384 3.37 10.43 17.94
N ALA A 385 4.27 11.34 17.56
CA ALA A 385 4.99 12.18 18.50
C ALA A 385 4.51 13.63 18.40
N LEU A 386 4.26 14.25 19.56
CA LEU A 386 3.85 15.64 19.70
C LEU A 386 4.95 16.40 20.44
N HIS A 387 5.25 17.61 19.99
CA HIS A 387 6.29 18.46 20.57
C HIS A 387 5.79 19.89 20.74
N THR A 388 5.94 20.47 21.94
CA THR A 388 5.54 21.87 22.16
C THR A 388 6.59 22.86 21.66
N ALA A 389 6.40 23.38 20.45
CA ALA A 389 7.17 24.51 19.94
C ALA A 389 6.83 25.82 20.68
N HIS A 390 5.55 26.04 20.99
CA HIS A 390 5.06 27.16 21.81
C HIS A 390 3.88 26.74 22.71
N HIS A 391 3.95 27.05 24.01
CA HIS A 391 2.87 26.78 24.98
C HIS A 391 2.07 28.05 25.27
N GLY A 392 1.04 28.31 24.46
CA GLY A 392 0.30 29.57 24.45
C GLY A 392 -0.85 29.70 25.45
N VAL A 393 -1.24 28.61 26.09
CA VAL A 393 -2.39 28.59 27.02
C VAL A 393 -2.01 29.11 28.41
N THR A 394 -3.01 29.57 29.17
CA THR A 394 -2.81 30.10 30.53
C THR A 394 -2.87 29.03 31.63
N THR A 395 -2.93 27.76 31.25
CA THR A 395 -3.03 26.59 32.14
C THR A 395 -1.76 25.74 32.04
N ASN A 396 -1.42 25.01 33.10
CA ASN A 396 -0.22 24.17 33.15
C ASN A 396 -0.24 22.99 32.16
N ASP A 397 -1.41 22.67 31.61
CA ASP A 397 -1.62 21.68 30.57
C ASP A 397 -2.46 22.30 29.47
N ASN A 398 -2.16 21.95 28.22
CA ASN A 398 -3.00 22.20 27.06
C ASN A 398 -3.60 20.85 26.63
N ALA A 399 -4.92 20.79 26.61
CA ALA A 399 -5.67 19.59 26.27
C ALA A 399 -5.79 19.48 24.74
N LEU A 400 -5.42 18.32 24.20
CA LEU A 400 -5.46 18.05 22.77
C LEU A 400 -6.58 17.06 22.44
N ASN A 401 -7.26 17.29 21.33
CA ASN A 401 -8.14 16.31 20.71
C ASN A 401 -7.42 15.73 19.51
N ILE A 402 -7.18 14.41 19.52
CA ILE A 402 -6.34 13.74 18.53
C ILE A 402 -7.17 12.68 17.83
N SER A 403 -7.26 12.75 16.51
CA SER A 403 -7.93 11.77 15.68
C SER A 403 -6.95 11.18 14.67
N VAL A 404 -6.90 9.85 14.60
CA VAL A 404 -6.15 9.11 13.60
C VAL A 404 -7.17 8.35 12.76
N GLY A 405 -7.53 8.94 11.63
CA GLY A 405 -8.50 8.42 10.68
C GLY A 405 -7.86 7.59 9.56
N TYR A 406 -8.70 6.90 8.80
CA TYR A 406 -8.31 6.16 7.61
C TYR A 406 -9.20 6.55 6.42
N VAL A 407 -8.57 6.81 5.28
CA VAL A 407 -9.24 7.13 4.01
C VAL A 407 -8.76 6.19 2.92
N ALA A 408 -9.70 5.62 2.19
CA ALA A 408 -9.40 4.70 1.10
C ALA A 408 -10.51 4.69 0.07
N ALA A 409 -10.16 4.35 -1.16
CA ALA A 409 -11.15 4.04 -2.18
C ALA A 409 -11.76 2.65 -1.95
N GLU A 410 -13.05 2.50 -2.25
CA GLU A 410 -13.69 1.19 -2.39
C GLU A 410 -12.98 0.37 -3.49
N GLN A 411 -13.01 -0.96 -3.36
CA GLN A 411 -12.22 -1.88 -4.19
C GLN A 411 -12.21 -1.52 -5.68
N SER A 412 -11.00 -1.52 -6.28
CA SER A 412 -10.66 -1.12 -7.66
C SER A 412 -10.97 0.34 -8.05
N GLY A 413 -11.31 1.22 -7.11
CA GLY A 413 -11.65 2.61 -7.41
C GLY A 413 -10.62 3.31 -8.31
N PHE A 414 -9.34 3.16 -8.01
CA PHE A 414 -8.27 3.80 -8.77
C PHE A 414 -7.36 2.80 -9.51
N HIS A 415 -7.92 1.70 -10.01
CA HIS A 415 -7.15 0.72 -10.79
C HIS A 415 -7.98 0.17 -11.96
N LYS A 416 -7.46 0.34 -13.17
CA LYS A 416 -8.10 -0.09 -14.42
C LYS A 416 -7.16 -0.96 -15.24
N VAL A 417 -7.62 -2.12 -15.66
CA VAL A 417 -6.91 -3.01 -16.61
C VAL A 417 -7.74 -3.13 -17.87
N VAL A 418 -7.14 -2.82 -19.02
CA VAL A 418 -7.79 -2.83 -20.33
C VAL A 418 -7.05 -3.75 -21.28
N THR A 419 -7.70 -4.83 -21.69
CA THR A 419 -7.22 -5.76 -22.72
C THR A 419 -7.95 -5.60 -24.06
N ASP A 420 -9.19 -5.09 -24.05
CA ASP A 420 -9.88 -4.66 -25.27
C ASP A 420 -9.75 -3.14 -25.37
N TRP A 421 -8.88 -2.66 -26.25
CA TRP A 421 -8.60 -1.22 -26.35
C TRP A 421 -9.81 -0.41 -26.84
N SER A 422 -10.87 -1.05 -27.35
CA SER A 422 -12.13 -0.34 -27.64
C SER A 422 -12.88 0.10 -26.38
N GLU A 423 -12.52 -0.45 -25.21
CA GLU A 423 -12.99 -0.06 -23.88
C GLU A 423 -11.96 0.83 -23.14
N GLY A 424 -10.93 1.31 -23.84
CA GLY A 424 -9.84 2.06 -23.23
C GLY A 424 -10.17 3.49 -22.78
N SER A 425 -11.32 4.02 -23.18
CA SER A 425 -11.83 5.32 -22.72
C SER A 425 -13.23 5.14 -22.14
N GLY A 426 -13.55 5.87 -21.07
CA GLY A 426 -14.85 5.77 -20.42
C GLY A 426 -15.01 6.67 -19.20
N GLU A 427 -16.16 6.51 -18.55
CA GLU A 427 -16.49 7.19 -17.29
C GLU A 427 -16.77 6.12 -16.21
N GLU A 428 -16.20 6.29 -15.03
CA GLU A 428 -16.42 5.44 -13.86
C GLU A 428 -16.79 6.27 -12.62
N THR A 429 -17.53 5.65 -11.71
CA THR A 429 -17.85 6.23 -10.40
C THR A 429 -17.02 5.53 -9.33
N ILE A 430 -16.27 6.32 -8.56
CA ILE A 430 -15.40 5.87 -7.49
C ILE A 430 -15.94 6.40 -6.17
N HIS A 431 -16.05 5.53 -5.18
CA HIS A 431 -16.39 5.93 -3.81
C HIS A 431 -15.14 5.91 -2.96
N VAL A 432 -14.80 7.06 -2.38
CA VAL A 432 -13.78 7.19 -1.34
C VAL A 432 -14.49 7.23 0.00
N VAL A 433 -14.07 6.37 0.92
CA VAL A 433 -14.68 6.20 2.24
C VAL A 433 -13.67 6.53 3.33
N SER A 434 -14.16 7.10 4.42
CA SER A 434 -13.33 7.56 5.53
C SER A 434 -13.94 7.23 6.89
N THR A 435 -13.08 6.98 7.86
CA THR A 435 -13.45 6.80 9.28
C THR A 435 -13.51 8.10 10.04
N VAL A 436 -13.18 9.23 9.42
CA VAL A 436 -13.30 10.59 9.94
C VAL A 436 -14.06 11.49 8.96
N PRO A 437 -14.62 12.64 9.39
CA PRO A 437 -15.25 13.59 8.48
C PRO A 437 -14.27 14.09 7.40
N MET A 438 -14.76 14.23 6.15
CA MET A 438 -13.98 14.73 5.01
C MET A 438 -14.65 15.97 4.40
N PRO A 439 -14.53 17.16 5.01
CA PRO A 439 -15.11 18.36 4.42
C PRO A 439 -14.36 18.73 3.14
N LEU A 440 -15.01 18.57 1.98
CA LEU A 440 -14.38 18.79 0.68
C LEU A 440 -14.22 20.28 0.36
N GLU A 441 -13.00 20.73 0.05
CA GLU A 441 -12.71 22.09 -0.43
C GLU A 441 -12.55 22.12 -1.96
N SER A 442 -11.68 21.28 -2.52
CA SER A 442 -11.43 21.26 -3.96
C SER A 442 -10.95 19.89 -4.45
N ILE A 443 -11.06 19.64 -5.76
CA ILE A 443 -10.50 18.44 -6.41
C ILE A 443 -9.72 18.84 -7.63
N ARG A 444 -8.55 18.23 -7.77
CA ARG A 444 -7.74 18.26 -8.99
C ARG A 444 -7.52 16.84 -9.46
N SER A 445 -7.29 16.70 -10.75
CA SER A 445 -6.97 15.42 -11.36
C SER A 445 -5.93 15.65 -12.44
N PHE A 446 -5.03 14.69 -12.57
CA PHE A 446 -3.92 14.78 -13.49
C PHE A 446 -3.88 13.53 -14.34
N GLY A 447 -3.65 13.73 -15.65
CA GLY A 447 -3.63 12.71 -16.67
C GLY A 447 -2.56 11.64 -16.47
N TRP A 448 -2.51 10.75 -17.46
CA TRP A 448 -1.57 9.65 -17.49
C TRP A 448 -0.13 10.11 -17.68
N THR A 449 0.72 9.73 -16.75
CA THR A 449 2.17 9.74 -16.86
C THR A 449 2.70 8.32 -16.88
N GLN A 450 3.82 8.13 -17.56
CA GLN A 450 4.62 6.92 -17.46
C GLN A 450 5.98 7.35 -16.90
N PRO A 451 6.34 6.92 -15.67
CA PRO A 451 7.63 7.24 -15.10
C PRO A 451 8.77 6.80 -16.04
N ILE A 452 9.73 7.68 -16.26
CA ILE A 452 10.95 7.35 -17.00
C ILE A 452 11.92 6.74 -16.00
N TYR A 453 12.14 5.42 -16.13
CA TYR A 453 13.04 4.69 -15.25
C TYR A 453 14.39 4.42 -15.94
N PHE A 454 15.46 4.85 -15.29
CA PHE A 454 16.84 4.56 -15.66
C PHE A 454 17.43 3.58 -14.65
N GLU A 455 17.75 2.38 -15.11
CA GLU A 455 18.36 1.35 -14.26
C GLU A 455 19.85 1.21 -14.58
N ASN A 456 20.68 1.04 -13.54
CA ASN A 456 22.11 0.73 -13.67
C ASN A 456 22.94 1.80 -14.41
N GLU A 457 22.55 3.07 -14.30
CA GLU A 457 23.34 4.21 -14.78
C GLU A 457 24.63 4.34 -13.97
N THR A 458 25.62 5.08 -14.48
CA THR A 458 26.95 5.17 -13.85
C THR A 458 27.36 6.62 -13.63
N ALA A 459 27.64 6.97 -12.37
CA ALA A 459 28.25 8.24 -11.98
C ALA A 459 29.73 8.04 -11.63
N TYR A 460 30.54 9.06 -11.85
CA TYR A 460 31.98 9.09 -11.55
C TYR A 460 32.28 10.17 -10.52
N GLN A 461 33.47 10.11 -9.91
CA GLN A 461 33.94 11.20 -9.05
C GLN A 461 34.08 12.50 -9.86
N ASP A 462 33.25 13.48 -9.53
CA ASP A 462 33.20 14.78 -10.18
C ASP A 462 34.01 15.82 -9.39
N THR A 463 34.17 17.03 -9.96
CA THR A 463 34.97 18.08 -9.31
C THR A 463 34.15 18.71 -8.19
N SER A 464 34.61 18.55 -6.95
CA SER A 464 33.95 19.15 -5.78
C SER A 464 33.79 20.67 -5.94
N ASN A 465 32.57 21.18 -5.73
CA ASN A 465 32.12 22.57 -5.96
C ASN A 465 31.94 22.99 -7.43
N ASP A 466 31.97 22.08 -8.40
CA ASP A 466 31.59 22.36 -9.78
C ASP A 466 30.46 21.43 -10.22
N LYS A 467 29.21 21.86 -10.01
CA LYS A 467 28.00 21.10 -10.39
C LYS A 467 27.93 20.83 -11.90
N MET A 468 28.54 21.68 -12.73
CA MET A 468 28.57 21.47 -14.18
C MET A 468 29.55 20.37 -14.61
N SER A 469 30.39 19.89 -13.68
CA SER A 469 31.24 18.73 -13.90
C SER A 469 30.54 17.39 -13.71
N ALA A 470 29.24 17.40 -13.37
CA ALA A 470 28.42 16.21 -13.19
C ALA A 470 28.63 15.24 -14.37
N SER A 471 28.88 13.98 -14.02
CA SER A 471 29.25 12.95 -14.98
C SER A 471 28.08 12.35 -15.75
N TRP A 472 26.84 12.56 -15.27
CA TRP A 472 25.62 12.06 -15.90
C TRP A 472 24.56 13.16 -16.03
N TRP A 473 23.92 13.22 -17.20
CA TRP A 473 22.91 14.23 -17.56
C TRP A 473 21.78 13.59 -18.36
N HIS A 474 20.54 14.00 -18.10
CA HIS A 474 19.38 13.64 -18.92
C HIS A 474 18.47 14.84 -19.17
N ASN A 475 18.20 15.12 -20.44
CA ASN A 475 17.36 16.25 -20.87
C ASN A 475 15.94 15.78 -21.18
N PHE A 476 14.95 16.53 -20.71
CA PHE A 476 13.53 16.27 -20.94
C PHE A 476 12.74 17.58 -21.02
N SER A 477 11.53 17.56 -21.56
CA SER A 477 10.66 18.74 -21.65
C SER A 477 9.47 18.57 -20.71
N VAL A 478 9.10 19.66 -20.05
CA VAL A 478 7.93 19.74 -19.18
C VAL A 478 6.94 20.72 -19.79
N ALA A 479 5.68 20.33 -19.89
CA ALA A 479 4.60 21.17 -20.40
C ALA A 479 3.29 20.84 -19.70
N ASP A 480 2.60 21.87 -19.20
CA ASP A 480 1.32 21.75 -18.47
C ASP A 480 1.38 20.69 -17.35
N ALA A 481 2.54 20.59 -16.69
CA ALA A 481 2.76 19.61 -15.63
C ALA A 481 2.32 20.17 -14.27
N ALA A 482 1.62 19.33 -13.54
CA ALA A 482 1.22 19.60 -12.17
C ALA A 482 2.34 19.32 -11.18
N GLU A 483 3.22 18.39 -11.50
CA GLU A 483 4.32 17.98 -10.63
C GLU A 483 5.46 17.39 -11.47
N LEU A 484 6.67 17.61 -10.99
CA LEU A 484 7.88 16.93 -11.43
C LEU A 484 8.54 16.30 -10.21
N SER A 485 8.59 14.97 -10.16
CA SER A 485 9.29 14.20 -9.14
C SER A 485 10.50 13.50 -9.76
N ILE A 486 11.64 13.57 -9.09
CA ILE A 486 12.87 12.89 -9.50
C ILE A 486 13.46 12.22 -8.27
N ARG A 487 13.74 10.93 -8.37
CA ARG A 487 14.30 10.12 -7.28
C ARG A 487 15.48 9.32 -7.78
N MET A 488 16.49 9.14 -6.94
CA MET A 488 17.63 8.29 -7.23
C MET A 488 18.21 7.66 -5.97
N ASP A 489 18.88 6.52 -6.14
CA ASP A 489 19.79 5.96 -5.14
C ASP A 489 20.85 5.07 -5.81
N ALA A 490 21.98 4.88 -5.14
CA ALA A 490 23.05 3.99 -5.55
C ALA A 490 22.85 2.57 -5.00
N PHE A 491 23.39 1.58 -5.71
CA PHE A 491 23.36 0.18 -5.23
C PHE A 491 24.47 -0.14 -4.21
N GLU A 492 25.39 0.81 -4.01
CA GLU A 492 26.53 0.71 -3.09
C GLU A 492 26.70 2.03 -2.34
N GLU A 493 27.37 2.02 -1.18
CA GLU A 493 27.63 3.24 -0.42
C GLU A 493 28.43 4.26 -1.24
N ALA A 494 27.80 5.38 -1.58
CA ALA A 494 28.39 6.51 -2.27
C ALA A 494 27.70 7.81 -1.85
N ASP A 495 28.32 8.93 -2.19
CA ASP A 495 27.75 10.27 -2.00
C ASP A 495 27.47 10.86 -3.38
N LEU A 496 26.19 10.92 -3.75
CA LEU A 496 25.70 11.42 -5.03
C LEU A 496 24.76 12.58 -4.78
N ASP A 497 24.93 13.67 -5.51
CA ASP A 497 24.06 14.84 -5.45
C ASP A 497 23.18 14.90 -6.71
N LEU A 498 21.93 15.35 -6.54
CA LEU A 498 20.95 15.56 -7.60
C LEU A 498 20.78 17.05 -7.89
N TYR A 499 20.93 17.47 -9.14
CA TYR A 499 20.68 18.86 -9.57
C TYR A 499 19.64 18.89 -10.69
N LEU A 500 18.77 19.89 -10.66
CA LEU A 500 17.80 20.14 -11.72
C LEU A 500 18.01 21.54 -12.32
N PHE A 501 18.14 21.58 -13.64
CA PHE A 501 18.32 22.79 -14.43
C PHE A 501 17.12 23.01 -15.36
N ARG A 502 16.80 24.27 -15.65
CA ARG A 502 15.79 24.66 -16.66
C ARG A 502 16.40 25.70 -17.58
N ASP A 503 16.49 25.36 -18.87
CA ASP A 503 16.92 26.27 -19.95
C ASP A 503 15.96 27.46 -20.00
N SER A 504 16.38 28.54 -19.36
CA SER A 504 15.53 29.68 -18.98
C SER A 504 15.54 30.77 -20.03
N ASP A 505 16.59 30.81 -20.87
CA ASP A 505 16.71 31.71 -22.01
C ASP A 505 16.47 31.02 -23.37
N GLU A 506 16.14 29.73 -23.35
CA GLU A 506 15.77 28.90 -24.50
C GLU A 506 16.88 28.82 -25.56
N ASP A 507 18.14 28.88 -25.14
CA ASP A 507 19.30 28.84 -26.03
C ASP A 507 19.81 27.42 -26.34
N GLY A 508 19.30 26.43 -25.60
CA GLY A 508 19.58 25.01 -25.76
C GLY A 508 20.80 24.49 -24.99
N GLU A 509 21.48 25.32 -24.20
CA GLU A 509 22.65 24.97 -23.40
C GLU A 509 22.39 25.24 -21.90
N PHE A 510 22.48 24.21 -21.06
CA PHE A 510 22.26 24.38 -19.62
C PHE A 510 23.46 25.05 -18.95
N GLU A 511 23.23 26.19 -18.32
CA GLU A 511 24.26 26.93 -17.58
C GLU A 511 24.12 26.79 -16.06
N SER A 512 25.23 27.03 -15.35
CA SER A 512 25.27 27.01 -13.88
C SER A 512 24.28 28.01 -13.24
N SER A 513 23.94 29.11 -13.92
CA SER A 513 22.94 30.09 -13.46
C SER A 513 21.49 29.63 -13.57
N GLU A 514 21.24 28.50 -14.23
CA GLU A 514 19.90 27.99 -14.57
C GLU A 514 19.45 26.83 -13.67
N GLU A 515 20.18 26.61 -12.56
CA GLU A 515 19.75 25.69 -11.51
C GLU A 515 18.41 26.14 -10.94
N VAL A 516 17.43 25.25 -10.98
CA VAL A 516 16.11 25.45 -10.36
C VAL A 516 16.16 25.04 -8.90
N THR A 517 16.65 23.83 -8.63
CA THR A 517 16.76 23.26 -7.29
C THR A 517 17.77 22.11 -7.26
N ARG A 518 18.05 21.58 -6.08
CA ARG A 518 18.98 20.47 -5.85
C ARG A 518 18.65 19.69 -4.58
N SER A 519 19.14 18.45 -4.54
CA SER A 519 19.20 17.57 -3.37
C SER A 519 20.65 17.08 -3.23
N TRP A 520 21.20 17.16 -2.02
CA TRP A 520 22.66 17.07 -1.78
C TRP A 520 22.98 16.70 -0.33
N SER A 521 22.51 15.53 0.09
CA SER A 521 22.81 14.97 1.40
C SER A 521 24.26 14.47 1.46
N SER A 522 24.59 13.66 2.48
CA SER A 522 25.89 12.96 2.54
C SER A 522 25.75 11.49 2.12
N THR A 523 24.72 11.18 1.34
CA THR A 523 24.34 9.83 0.89
C THR A 523 23.97 9.89 -0.58
N SER A 524 23.77 8.73 -1.21
CA SER A 524 23.34 8.64 -2.60
C SER A 524 21.84 8.81 -2.83
N ALA A 525 21.04 8.67 -1.75
CA ALA A 525 19.60 8.72 -1.83
C ALA A 525 19.13 10.18 -1.87
N GLU A 526 18.65 10.60 -3.04
CA GLU A 526 18.29 11.99 -3.30
C GLU A 526 16.95 12.07 -4.01
N SER A 527 16.17 13.10 -3.67
CA SER A 527 14.91 13.40 -4.34
C SER A 527 14.71 14.89 -4.58
N ILE A 528 14.04 15.22 -5.68
CA ILE A 528 13.57 16.56 -6.02
C ILE A 528 12.09 16.45 -6.39
N ASP A 529 11.25 17.21 -5.70
CA ASP A 529 9.82 17.33 -5.99
C ASP A 529 9.48 18.82 -6.23
N ILE A 530 8.89 19.12 -7.39
CA ILE A 530 8.43 20.47 -7.74
C ILE A 530 6.95 20.42 -8.07
N LEU A 531 6.15 21.15 -7.31
CA LEU A 531 4.74 21.39 -7.60
C LEU A 531 4.59 22.53 -8.62
N SER A 532 3.74 22.30 -9.62
CA SER A 532 3.46 23.22 -10.74
C SER A 532 4.73 23.77 -11.42
N PRO A 533 5.63 22.89 -11.92
CA PRO A 533 6.84 23.33 -12.60
C PRO A 533 6.51 24.20 -13.82
N SER A 534 7.33 25.22 -14.10
CA SER A 534 7.15 26.06 -15.28
C SER A 534 7.47 25.29 -16.56
N ASP A 535 6.65 25.43 -17.60
CA ASP A 535 6.92 24.82 -18.91
C ASP A 535 8.32 25.15 -19.44
N GLY A 536 8.98 24.20 -20.09
CA GLY A 536 10.29 24.42 -20.70
C GLY A 536 11.13 23.15 -20.81
N ASN A 537 12.38 23.32 -21.24
CA ASN A 537 13.35 22.23 -21.28
C ASN A 537 14.09 22.16 -19.94
N TYR A 538 14.14 20.96 -19.39
CA TYR A 538 14.83 20.66 -18.15
C TYR A 538 15.98 19.69 -18.41
N SER A 539 16.95 19.71 -17.51
CA SER A 539 17.96 18.68 -17.43
C SER A 539 18.24 18.30 -15.99
N VAL A 540 18.25 17.01 -15.74
CA VAL A 540 18.68 16.45 -14.46
C VAL A 540 20.15 16.07 -14.59
N ALA A 541 20.94 16.43 -13.58
CA ALA A 541 22.35 16.09 -13.49
C ALA A 541 22.63 15.35 -12.18
N VAL A 542 23.31 14.21 -12.29
CA VAL A 542 23.77 13.42 -11.13
C VAL A 542 25.26 13.64 -10.98
N HIS A 543 25.65 14.19 -9.83
CA HIS A 543 27.02 14.58 -9.53
C HIS A 543 27.63 13.63 -8.49
N GLY A 544 28.77 13.03 -8.83
CA GLY A 544 29.49 12.19 -7.88
C GLY A 544 30.33 13.01 -6.92
N TRP A 545 29.77 13.36 -5.76
CA TRP A 545 30.44 14.18 -4.75
C TRP A 545 31.57 13.43 -4.06
N SER A 546 31.32 12.20 -3.61
CA SER A 546 32.33 11.30 -3.02
C SER A 546 32.13 9.86 -3.48
N VAL A 547 32.88 9.48 -4.51
CA VAL A 547 32.79 8.18 -5.18
C VAL A 547 34.18 7.57 -5.33
N SER A 548 34.33 6.28 -5.05
CA SER A 548 35.64 5.60 -5.02
C SER A 548 36.30 5.34 -6.38
N ASP A 549 35.57 5.52 -7.49
CA ASP A 549 36.04 5.66 -8.88
C ASP A 549 34.81 5.87 -9.79
N SER A 550 33.84 4.98 -9.67
CA SER A 550 32.49 5.05 -10.25
C SER A 550 31.50 4.30 -9.35
N VAL A 551 30.21 4.61 -9.44
CA VAL A 551 29.14 3.89 -8.76
C VAL A 551 27.95 3.71 -9.70
N GLN A 552 27.23 2.60 -9.56
CA GLN A 552 25.98 2.37 -10.27
C GLN A 552 24.79 2.87 -9.45
N PHE A 553 23.82 3.49 -10.12
CA PHE A 553 22.62 4.03 -9.51
C PHE A 553 21.39 3.77 -10.38
N TRP A 554 20.21 3.93 -9.79
CA TRP A 554 18.96 4.04 -10.52
C TRP A 554 18.40 5.45 -10.38
N LEU A 555 17.64 5.90 -11.37
CA LEU A 555 16.97 7.19 -11.36
C LEU A 555 15.59 7.08 -11.99
N GLU A 556 14.60 7.67 -11.34
CA GLU A 556 13.22 7.76 -11.80
C GLU A 556 12.87 9.23 -12.02
N VAL A 557 12.33 9.56 -13.19
CA VAL A 557 11.76 10.88 -13.51
C VAL A 557 10.27 10.71 -13.77
N GLU A 558 9.44 11.31 -12.92
CA GLU A 558 8.00 11.34 -13.06
C GLU A 558 7.54 12.77 -13.38
N VAL A 559 6.99 12.98 -14.58
CA VAL A 559 6.37 14.26 -14.98
C VAL A 559 4.88 14.05 -15.05
N ILE A 560 4.14 14.60 -14.10
CA ILE A 560 2.69 14.42 -14.01
C ILE A 560 2.04 15.55 -14.78
N ALA A 561 1.45 15.22 -15.93
CA ALA A 561 0.87 16.18 -16.85
C ALA A 561 -0.34 15.62 -17.59
N GLY A 562 -1.07 16.50 -18.28
CA GLY A 562 -2.15 16.11 -19.20
C GLY A 562 -3.52 16.00 -18.57
N THR A 563 -4.53 15.80 -19.43
CA THR A 563 -5.96 15.84 -19.10
C THR A 563 -6.69 14.56 -19.47
N MET A 564 -5.96 13.46 -19.74
CA MET A 564 -6.53 12.15 -20.09
C MET A 564 -7.20 11.45 -18.89
N LEU A 565 -7.07 12.01 -17.69
CA LEU A 565 -7.80 11.61 -16.49
C LEU A 565 -8.40 12.86 -15.85
N ASN A 566 -9.73 12.95 -15.81
CA ASN A 566 -10.45 14.11 -15.29
C ASN A 566 -11.56 13.71 -14.32
N VAL A 567 -11.64 14.39 -13.17
CA VAL A 567 -12.83 14.32 -12.31
C VAL A 567 -13.89 15.28 -12.86
N THR A 568 -15.01 14.74 -13.34
CA THR A 568 -16.10 15.53 -13.94
C THR A 568 -17.13 15.97 -12.91
N ASN A 569 -17.30 15.20 -11.83
CA ASN A 569 -18.18 15.53 -10.72
C ASN A 569 -17.66 14.94 -9.41
N ALA A 570 -17.91 15.65 -8.31
CA ALA A 570 -17.52 15.26 -6.97
C ALA A 570 -18.61 15.62 -5.97
N THR A 571 -19.07 14.63 -5.20
CA THR A 571 -20.23 14.80 -4.31
C THR A 571 -19.97 14.16 -2.96
N MET A 572 -20.07 14.95 -1.89
CA MET A 572 -20.08 14.42 -0.52
C MET A 572 -21.43 13.78 -0.21
N LEU A 573 -21.42 12.55 0.28
CA LEU A 573 -22.62 11.83 0.67
C LEU A 573 -23.04 12.22 2.10
N ASN A 574 -24.34 12.36 2.33
CA ASN A 574 -24.87 12.61 3.67
C ASN A 574 -25.07 11.30 4.45
N GLU A 575 -25.26 11.40 5.78
CA GLU A 575 -25.45 10.23 6.66
C GLU A 575 -26.51 9.24 6.17
N SER A 576 -27.61 9.72 5.57
CA SER A 576 -28.68 8.84 5.10
C SER A 576 -28.32 8.09 3.82
N GLU A 577 -27.50 8.69 2.96
CA GLU A 577 -26.96 8.07 1.75
C GLU A 577 -25.88 7.06 2.12
N ILE A 578 -24.97 7.41 3.03
CA ILE A 578 -23.95 6.51 3.57
C ILE A 578 -24.62 5.28 4.19
N ALA A 579 -25.62 5.46 5.05
CA ALA A 579 -26.34 4.35 5.67
C ALA A 579 -27.11 3.48 4.66
N ALA A 580 -27.52 4.04 3.51
CA ALA A 580 -28.18 3.28 2.45
C ALA A 580 -27.18 2.47 1.61
N GLN A 581 -25.99 3.01 1.36
CA GLN A 581 -24.96 2.39 0.54
C GLN A 581 -24.11 1.37 1.33
N TRP A 582 -23.79 1.67 2.59
CA TRP A 582 -23.03 0.79 3.49
C TRP A 582 -23.82 0.42 4.76
N PRO A 583 -24.99 -0.27 4.64
CA PRO A 583 -25.85 -0.58 5.78
C PRO A 583 -25.22 -1.52 6.81
N SER A 584 -24.17 -2.25 6.43
CA SER A 584 -23.41 -3.16 7.29
C SER A 584 -21.92 -2.80 7.37
N GLY A 585 -21.57 -1.56 7.02
CA GLY A 585 -20.20 -1.09 6.93
C GLY A 585 -19.51 -1.39 5.59
N SER A 586 -18.39 -0.72 5.37
CA SER A 586 -17.50 -0.90 4.22
C SER A 586 -16.50 -2.01 4.49
N THR A 587 -16.26 -2.87 3.49
CA THR A 587 -15.18 -3.86 3.58
C THR A 587 -13.80 -3.21 3.54
N THR A 588 -13.66 -2.07 2.87
CA THR A 588 -12.41 -1.27 2.85
C THR A 588 -12.07 -0.71 4.23
N LEU A 589 -13.08 -0.37 5.03
CA LEU A 589 -12.91 0.11 6.41
C LEU A 589 -13.02 -1.02 7.46
N ALA A 590 -12.62 -2.25 7.12
CA ALA A 590 -12.68 -3.42 7.99
C ALA A 590 -14.07 -3.67 8.66
N GLY A 591 -15.15 -3.32 7.96
CA GLY A 591 -16.54 -3.48 8.43
C GLY A 591 -17.10 -2.26 9.18
N ALA A 592 -16.34 -1.17 9.32
CA ALA A 592 -16.86 0.08 9.88
C ALA A 592 -17.81 0.80 8.91
N VAL A 593 -18.81 1.49 9.44
CA VAL A 593 -19.65 2.40 8.64
C VAL A 593 -18.84 3.67 8.42
N PRO A 594 -18.69 4.15 7.16
CA PRO A 594 -17.96 5.39 6.90
C PRO A 594 -18.58 6.57 7.66
N GLU A 595 -17.75 7.43 8.22
CA GLU A 595 -18.18 8.73 8.76
C GLU A 595 -18.21 9.79 7.65
N GLY A 596 -17.23 9.74 6.75
CA GLY A 596 -17.19 10.53 5.52
C GLY A 596 -17.22 9.62 4.29
N ALA A 597 -17.92 10.05 3.24
CA ALA A 597 -17.84 9.40 1.93
C ALA A 597 -17.94 10.42 0.79
N LEU A 598 -17.05 10.29 -0.19
CA LEU A 598 -16.94 11.13 -1.37
C LEU A 598 -17.17 10.26 -2.62
N GLU A 599 -18.17 10.63 -3.40
CA GLU A 599 -18.43 10.05 -4.72
C GLU A 599 -17.73 10.90 -5.79
N LEU A 600 -16.87 10.27 -6.58
CA LEU A 600 -16.14 10.86 -7.69
C LEU A 600 -16.63 10.25 -8.99
N VAL A 601 -16.95 11.08 -9.98
CA VAL A 601 -17.16 10.66 -11.36
C VAL A 601 -15.90 11.01 -12.13
N VAL A 602 -15.22 9.98 -12.64
CA VAL A 602 -13.92 10.07 -13.30
C VAL A 602 -14.07 9.68 -14.76
N ASP A 603 -13.69 10.59 -15.64
CA ASP A 603 -13.59 10.40 -17.09
C ASP A 603 -12.13 10.14 -17.45
N TYR A 604 -11.89 9.09 -18.22
CA TYR A 604 -10.56 8.72 -18.68
C TYR A 604 -10.50 8.44 -20.18
N GLU A 605 -9.36 8.79 -20.78
CA GLU A 605 -9.02 8.51 -22.17
C GLU A 605 -7.93 7.46 -22.25
N MET A 606 -7.98 6.59 -23.27
CA MET A 606 -6.95 5.60 -23.52
C MET A 606 -5.58 6.27 -23.80
N PRO A 607 -4.49 5.84 -23.15
CA PRO A 607 -3.13 6.27 -23.50
C PRO A 607 -2.72 5.89 -24.93
N ASP A 608 -1.69 6.54 -25.45
CA ASP A 608 -1.24 6.36 -26.85
C ASP A 608 -0.59 4.99 -27.14
N SER A 609 -0.12 4.26 -26.13
CA SER A 609 0.55 2.97 -26.29
C SER A 609 0.32 2.03 -25.12
N GLU A 610 0.55 0.72 -25.34
CA GLU A 610 0.54 -0.28 -24.27
C GLU A 610 1.52 0.08 -23.15
N GLY A 611 1.19 -0.33 -21.93
CA GLY A 611 2.01 -0.09 -20.75
C GLY A 611 1.19 0.14 -19.49
N VAL A 612 1.91 0.34 -18.40
CA VAL A 612 1.34 0.80 -17.13
C VAL A 612 1.50 2.31 -17.09
N TRP A 613 0.38 2.98 -16.85
CA TRP A 613 0.25 4.42 -16.78
C TRP A 613 -0.29 4.81 -15.42
N GLN A 614 0.19 5.92 -14.88
CA GLN A 614 -0.22 6.43 -13.57
C GLN A 614 -0.82 7.83 -13.74
N GLY A 615 -1.97 8.05 -13.14
CA GLY A 615 -2.56 9.38 -12.95
C GLY A 615 -2.86 9.57 -11.47
N PHE A 616 -3.32 10.75 -11.09
CA PHE A 616 -3.67 10.99 -9.69
C PHE A 616 -4.91 11.86 -9.59
N VAL A 617 -5.73 11.57 -8.59
CA VAL A 617 -6.77 12.48 -8.12
C VAL A 617 -6.30 13.06 -6.80
N GLU A 618 -6.33 14.38 -6.71
CA GLU A 618 -5.96 15.10 -5.51
C GLU A 618 -7.22 15.73 -4.92
N VAL A 619 -7.46 15.41 -3.65
CA VAL A 619 -8.60 15.89 -2.90
C VAL A 619 -8.08 16.83 -1.83
N THR A 620 -8.41 18.11 -1.95
CA THR A 620 -8.14 19.11 -0.91
C THR A 620 -9.35 19.18 0.01
N LEU A 621 -9.15 18.94 1.31
CA LEU A 621 -10.16 19.14 2.35
C LEU A 621 -10.08 20.57 2.89
N GLU A 622 -11.18 21.04 3.50
CA GLU A 622 -11.21 22.31 4.21
C GLU A 622 -10.07 22.39 5.22
N GLY A 623 -9.30 23.47 5.17
CA GLY A 623 -8.07 23.63 5.96
C GLY A 623 -6.78 23.36 5.17
N GLY A 624 -6.88 23.13 3.85
CA GLY A 624 -5.72 22.99 2.97
C GLY A 624 -5.03 21.62 3.05
N ILE A 625 -5.76 20.57 3.45
CA ILE A 625 -5.21 19.22 3.57
C ILE A 625 -5.34 18.52 2.22
N ASP A 626 -4.21 18.23 1.59
CA ASP A 626 -4.18 17.56 0.29
C ASP A 626 -3.99 16.04 0.45
N MET A 627 -4.91 15.28 -0.15
CA MET A 627 -4.81 13.83 -0.27
C MET A 627 -4.62 13.44 -1.73
N ARG A 628 -3.51 12.78 -2.03
CA ARG A 628 -3.22 12.26 -3.37
C ARG A 628 -3.62 10.79 -3.46
N MET A 629 -4.47 10.47 -4.43
CA MET A 629 -4.99 9.13 -4.70
C MET A 629 -4.47 8.66 -6.06
N PRO A 630 -3.52 7.70 -6.10
CA PRO A 630 -2.95 7.19 -7.34
C PRO A 630 -3.97 6.37 -8.12
N PHE A 631 -4.11 6.68 -9.42
CA PHE A 631 -4.84 5.90 -10.41
C PHE A 631 -3.87 5.13 -11.30
N THR A 632 -3.89 3.80 -11.23
CA THR A 632 -3.13 2.94 -12.15
C THR A 632 -4.00 2.48 -13.31
N TYR A 633 -3.57 2.74 -14.55
CA TYR A 633 -4.21 2.31 -15.78
C TYR A 633 -3.25 1.40 -16.56
N GLU A 634 -3.63 0.13 -16.76
CA GLU A 634 -2.86 -0.85 -17.50
C GLU A 634 -3.49 -1.09 -18.88
N LEU A 635 -2.81 -0.63 -19.94
CA LEU A 635 -3.19 -0.92 -21.32
C LEU A 635 -2.38 -2.13 -21.80
N ILE A 636 -3.05 -3.27 -21.97
CA ILE A 636 -2.43 -4.53 -22.35
C ILE A 636 -2.89 -4.88 -23.76
N ASP A 637 -1.96 -5.17 -24.64
CA ASP A 637 -2.26 -5.73 -25.96
C ASP A 637 -1.81 -7.21 -25.99
N LEU A 638 -2.74 -8.06 -26.42
CA LEU A 638 -2.62 -9.52 -26.35
C LEU A 638 -2.10 -10.05 -27.69
N ASP A 639 -1.69 -11.32 -27.73
CA ASP A 639 -1.38 -11.95 -29.02
C ASP A 639 -2.64 -11.96 -29.92
N PRO A 640 -2.51 -11.66 -31.21
CA PRO A 640 -3.64 -11.73 -32.12
C PRO A 640 -4.17 -13.18 -32.22
N GLU A 641 -5.46 -13.34 -32.48
CA GLU A 641 -6.11 -14.64 -32.67
C GLU A 641 -6.29 -14.93 -34.17
N ILE A 642 -5.98 -16.16 -34.59
CA ILE A 642 -6.20 -16.62 -35.97
C ILE A 642 -6.59 -18.11 -35.97
N GLU A 643 -7.65 -18.45 -36.69
CA GLU A 643 -8.19 -19.82 -36.73
C GLU A 643 -8.88 -20.15 -38.06
N PHE A 644 -8.59 -21.34 -38.60
CA PHE A 644 -9.42 -21.98 -39.61
C PHE A 644 -10.65 -22.65 -38.97
N VAL A 645 -11.75 -21.91 -38.91
CA VAL A 645 -13.00 -22.33 -38.25
C VAL A 645 -13.68 -23.50 -38.97
N THR A 646 -13.57 -23.58 -40.30
CA THR A 646 -14.15 -24.69 -41.06
C THR A 646 -13.41 -24.94 -42.37
N PRO A 647 -13.26 -26.20 -42.83
CA PRO A 647 -13.61 -27.45 -42.15
C PRO A 647 -12.61 -27.80 -41.03
N GLU A 648 -12.87 -28.88 -40.30
CA GLU A 648 -11.91 -29.40 -39.31
C GLU A 648 -10.60 -29.81 -39.98
N ASN A 649 -9.47 -29.54 -39.32
CA ASN A 649 -8.16 -29.87 -39.86
C ASN A 649 -7.98 -31.39 -40.04
N LEU A 650 -7.26 -31.79 -41.10
CA LEU A 650 -7.06 -33.17 -41.56
C LEU A 650 -8.33 -33.86 -42.08
N THR A 651 -9.36 -33.10 -42.48
CA THR A 651 -10.56 -33.65 -43.12
C THR A 651 -10.24 -34.26 -44.49
N GLU A 652 -10.73 -35.48 -44.74
CA GLU A 652 -10.76 -36.11 -46.07
C GLU A 652 -12.20 -36.09 -46.60
N THR A 653 -12.41 -35.62 -47.82
CA THR A 653 -13.76 -35.44 -48.37
C THR A 653 -13.82 -35.60 -49.88
N ASN A 654 -14.95 -36.09 -50.36
CA ASN A 654 -15.33 -36.09 -51.77
C ASN A 654 -16.32 -34.99 -52.14
N LEU A 655 -16.62 -34.08 -51.20
CA LEU A 655 -17.51 -32.94 -51.38
C LEU A 655 -16.73 -31.63 -51.32
N ILE A 656 -17.20 -30.62 -52.04
CA ILE A 656 -16.66 -29.26 -51.92
C ILE A 656 -17.15 -28.69 -50.60
N LEU A 657 -16.22 -28.39 -49.69
CA LEU A 657 -16.50 -27.81 -48.38
C LEU A 657 -16.27 -26.28 -48.38
N PRO A 658 -17.02 -25.51 -47.56
CA PRO A 658 -16.68 -24.12 -47.29
C PRO A 658 -15.34 -24.05 -46.55
N LEU A 659 -14.56 -23.01 -46.81
CA LEU A 659 -13.39 -22.63 -46.02
C LEU A 659 -13.73 -21.33 -45.28
N ALA A 660 -13.53 -21.27 -43.96
CA ALA A 660 -13.68 -20.05 -43.19
C ALA A 660 -12.44 -19.83 -42.34
N LEU A 661 -11.77 -18.70 -42.57
CA LEU A 661 -10.62 -18.24 -41.81
C LEU A 661 -11.05 -16.99 -41.03
N HIS A 662 -10.82 -17.02 -39.71
CA HIS A 662 -11.09 -15.93 -38.80
C HIS A 662 -9.78 -15.38 -38.25
N ALA A 663 -9.67 -14.07 -38.20
CA ALA A 663 -8.54 -13.35 -37.66
C ALA A 663 -9.06 -12.19 -36.80
N GLN A 664 -8.53 -12.02 -35.59
CA GLN A 664 -8.97 -11.02 -34.64
C GLN A 664 -7.79 -10.48 -33.84
N ASP A 665 -7.80 -9.18 -33.59
CA ASP A 665 -6.97 -8.54 -32.59
C ASP A 665 -7.78 -7.43 -31.94
N ILE A 666 -7.93 -7.51 -30.63
CA ILE A 666 -8.74 -6.59 -29.82
C ILE A 666 -7.90 -5.51 -29.13
N GLY A 667 -6.57 -5.51 -29.31
CA GLY A 667 -5.65 -4.53 -28.75
C GLY A 667 -5.21 -3.48 -29.78
N SER A 668 -4.01 -3.56 -30.33
CA SER A 668 -3.55 -2.53 -31.29
C SER A 668 -4.23 -2.62 -32.67
N GLY A 669 -4.81 -3.78 -32.98
CA GLY A 669 -5.32 -4.12 -34.30
C GLY A 669 -4.18 -4.41 -35.28
N PHE A 670 -4.55 -4.67 -36.53
CA PHE A 670 -3.58 -5.04 -37.56
C PHE A 670 -3.81 -4.34 -38.89
N ALA A 671 -2.75 -4.23 -39.69
CA ALA A 671 -2.86 -3.85 -41.10
C ALA A 671 -3.20 -5.08 -41.95
N LEU A 672 -4.04 -4.91 -42.98
CA LEU A 672 -4.41 -6.02 -43.86
C LEU A 672 -3.22 -6.60 -44.64
N ASP A 673 -2.19 -5.80 -44.90
CA ASP A 673 -0.93 -6.25 -45.54
C ASP A 673 -0.17 -7.28 -44.70
N ASP A 674 -0.35 -7.27 -43.38
CA ASP A 674 0.27 -8.18 -42.42
C ASP A 674 -0.60 -9.41 -42.14
N PHE A 675 -1.79 -9.51 -42.77
CA PHE A 675 -2.62 -10.69 -42.76
C PHE A 675 -2.45 -11.51 -44.04
N SER A 676 -1.77 -12.64 -43.92
CA SER A 676 -1.45 -13.52 -45.06
C SER A 676 -2.20 -14.85 -44.99
N TRP A 677 -2.68 -15.32 -46.14
CA TRP A 677 -3.12 -16.69 -46.37
C TRP A 677 -2.38 -17.24 -47.58
N SER A 678 -1.61 -18.32 -47.39
CA SER A 678 -0.77 -18.97 -48.41
C SER A 678 -0.93 -20.49 -48.40
N GLY A 679 -0.56 -21.12 -49.52
CA GLY A 679 -0.36 -22.58 -49.58
C GLY A 679 1.00 -22.96 -48.99
N LEU A 680 1.06 -24.08 -48.26
CA LEU A 680 2.30 -24.62 -47.66
C LEU A 680 3.18 -25.33 -48.70
N ASP A 681 2.56 -25.93 -49.72
CA ASP A 681 3.24 -26.55 -50.84
C ASP A 681 3.04 -25.75 -52.14
N ASN A 682 3.87 -26.03 -53.16
CA ASN A 682 3.79 -25.32 -54.45
C ASN A 682 2.56 -25.72 -55.28
N ASP A 683 1.85 -26.77 -54.88
CA ASP A 683 0.72 -27.35 -55.60
C ASP A 683 -0.64 -26.86 -55.04
N THR A 684 -0.67 -26.33 -53.82
CA THR A 684 -1.85 -25.70 -53.20
C THR A 684 -1.93 -24.21 -53.53
N SER A 685 -2.92 -23.83 -54.33
CA SER A 685 -3.28 -22.43 -54.56
C SER A 685 -4.40 -22.00 -53.62
N VAL A 686 -4.26 -20.82 -52.99
CA VAL A 686 -5.33 -20.23 -52.17
C VAL A 686 -6.52 -19.84 -53.06
N PRO A 687 -7.74 -20.31 -52.75
CA PRO A 687 -8.92 -19.97 -53.53
C PRO A 687 -9.35 -18.51 -53.32
N ASN A 688 -9.98 -17.91 -54.33
CA ASN A 688 -10.58 -16.59 -54.17
C ASN A 688 -11.67 -16.62 -53.09
N ALA A 689 -11.72 -15.59 -52.24
CA ALA A 689 -12.76 -15.46 -51.23
C ALA A 689 -14.13 -15.21 -51.87
N THR A 690 -15.15 -15.91 -51.39
CA THR A 690 -16.57 -15.68 -51.72
C THR A 690 -17.10 -14.44 -51.02
N SER A 691 -16.67 -14.21 -49.78
CA SER A 691 -16.95 -13.00 -49.01
C SER A 691 -15.82 -12.74 -48.02
N VAL A 692 -15.49 -11.47 -47.83
CA VAL A 692 -14.61 -11.01 -46.76
C VAL A 692 -15.30 -9.90 -46.01
N GLU A 693 -15.64 -10.17 -44.75
CA GLU A 693 -16.28 -9.23 -43.82
C GLU A 693 -15.23 -8.81 -42.79
N ALA A 694 -15.09 -7.50 -42.60
CA ALA A 694 -14.07 -6.94 -41.75
C ALA A 694 -14.69 -5.93 -40.77
N THR A 695 -14.23 -5.97 -39.53
CA THR A 695 -14.50 -4.97 -38.50
C THR A 695 -13.25 -4.13 -38.33
N LEU A 696 -13.38 -2.81 -38.48
CA LEU A 696 -12.29 -1.88 -38.24
C LEU A 696 -12.09 -1.66 -36.74
N TRP A 697 -10.95 -1.06 -36.40
CA TRP A 697 -10.61 -0.66 -35.03
C TRP A 697 -11.73 0.13 -34.32
N ASN A 698 -12.43 1.01 -35.04
CA ASN A 698 -13.56 1.80 -34.51
C ASN A 698 -14.92 1.06 -34.49
N LEU A 699 -14.92 -0.28 -34.54
CA LEU A 699 -16.09 -1.16 -34.56
C LEU A 699 -17.02 -1.00 -35.77
N SER A 700 -16.63 -0.24 -36.80
CA SER A 700 -17.39 -0.18 -38.05
C SER A 700 -17.13 -1.39 -38.93
N THR A 701 -18.16 -1.88 -39.61
CA THR A 701 -18.07 -3.07 -40.46
C THR A 701 -17.96 -2.70 -41.94
N LEU A 702 -17.11 -3.41 -42.68
CA LEU A 702 -16.90 -3.27 -44.12
C LEU A 702 -16.85 -4.63 -44.81
N ASN A 703 -17.29 -4.66 -46.07
CA ASN A 703 -17.04 -5.78 -46.96
C ASN A 703 -15.83 -5.46 -47.86
N ILE A 704 -14.75 -6.21 -47.69
CA ILE A 704 -13.47 -6.01 -48.38
C ILE A 704 -13.16 -7.11 -49.40
N THR A 705 -14.17 -7.88 -49.83
CA THR A 705 -13.99 -9.03 -50.76
C THR A 705 -13.20 -8.67 -52.02
N ASN A 706 -13.46 -7.50 -52.61
CA ASN A 706 -12.74 -7.05 -53.81
C ASN A 706 -11.28 -6.67 -53.52
N LEU A 707 -11.00 -6.09 -52.34
CA LEU A 707 -9.65 -5.74 -51.92
C LEU A 707 -8.85 -7.02 -51.65
N TRP A 708 -9.41 -7.96 -50.90
CA TRP A 708 -8.81 -9.25 -50.60
C TRP A 708 -8.44 -10.02 -51.88
N ASN A 709 -9.40 -10.18 -52.79
CA ASN A 709 -9.21 -10.90 -54.06
C ASN A 709 -8.33 -10.15 -55.08
N SER A 710 -7.96 -8.88 -54.83
CA SER A 710 -7.05 -8.14 -55.72
C SER A 710 -5.58 -8.58 -55.55
N GLY A 711 -5.25 -9.23 -54.42
CA GLY A 711 -3.89 -9.61 -54.05
C GLY A 711 -2.98 -8.44 -53.64
N ASN A 712 -3.50 -7.21 -53.62
CA ASN A 712 -2.84 -6.05 -53.05
C ASN A 712 -3.66 -5.58 -51.84
N HIS A 713 -3.19 -5.96 -50.64
CA HIS A 713 -3.91 -5.72 -49.38
C HIS A 713 -3.65 -4.33 -48.79
N SER A 714 -2.96 -3.46 -49.54
CA SER A 714 -2.55 -2.16 -49.04
C SER A 714 -3.73 -1.25 -48.77
N SER A 715 -3.82 -0.83 -47.50
CA SER A 715 -4.90 -0.03 -46.94
C SER A 715 -4.36 0.86 -45.82
N ASN A 716 -4.93 2.06 -45.67
CA ASN A 716 -4.66 2.95 -44.53
C ASN A 716 -5.64 2.70 -43.36
N LEU A 717 -6.34 1.57 -43.34
CA LEU A 717 -7.30 1.21 -42.31
C LEU A 717 -6.69 0.22 -41.33
N THR A 718 -6.93 0.42 -40.05
CA THR A 718 -6.62 -0.55 -38.98
C THR A 718 -7.80 -1.50 -38.80
N PHE A 719 -7.52 -2.79 -38.90
CA PHE A 719 -8.51 -3.86 -38.78
C PHE A 719 -8.47 -4.44 -37.36
N ARG A 720 -9.64 -4.74 -36.81
CA ARG A 720 -9.82 -5.43 -35.53
C ARG A 720 -10.17 -6.90 -35.76
N GLU A 721 -10.95 -7.18 -36.80
CA GLU A 721 -11.43 -8.53 -37.08
C GLU A 721 -11.65 -8.71 -38.58
N VAL A 722 -11.30 -9.87 -39.13
CA VAL A 722 -11.55 -10.23 -40.52
C VAL A 722 -12.02 -11.68 -40.63
N TRP A 723 -13.14 -11.87 -41.30
CA TRP A 723 -13.70 -13.17 -41.68
C TRP A 723 -13.53 -13.38 -43.17
N VAL A 724 -12.69 -14.34 -43.57
CA VAL A 724 -12.45 -14.72 -44.97
C VAL A 724 -13.16 -16.03 -45.26
N ASN A 725 -14.24 -15.97 -46.05
CA ASN A 725 -14.96 -17.16 -46.50
C ASN A 725 -14.57 -17.50 -47.94
N SER A 726 -14.29 -18.77 -48.21
CA SER A 726 -14.01 -19.32 -49.53
C SER A 726 -14.57 -20.75 -49.67
N THR A 727 -14.19 -21.47 -50.73
CA THR A 727 -14.61 -22.83 -51.02
C THR A 727 -13.42 -23.67 -51.46
N LEU A 728 -13.33 -24.89 -50.93
CA LEU A 728 -12.28 -25.85 -51.24
C LEU A 728 -12.21 -26.10 -52.77
N PRO A 729 -11.04 -26.00 -53.40
CA PRO A 729 -10.90 -26.33 -54.81
C PRO A 729 -11.19 -27.81 -55.09
N ALA A 730 -11.94 -28.10 -56.16
CA ALA A 730 -12.23 -29.47 -56.60
C ALA A 730 -11.05 -30.09 -57.39
N ALA A 731 -9.85 -30.07 -56.80
CA ALA A 731 -8.64 -30.68 -57.35
C ALA A 731 -8.20 -31.83 -56.44
N GLU A 732 -7.97 -33.02 -57.01
CA GLU A 732 -7.61 -34.22 -56.25
C GLU A 732 -6.18 -34.14 -55.69
N GLN A 733 -6.06 -33.67 -54.46
CA GLN A 733 -4.82 -33.54 -53.71
C GLN A 733 -5.11 -33.23 -52.24
N TRP A 734 -4.07 -33.26 -51.42
CA TRP A 734 -4.07 -32.54 -50.15
C TRP A 734 -3.93 -31.04 -50.44
N HIS A 735 -4.83 -30.24 -49.87
CA HIS A 735 -4.73 -28.79 -49.87
C HIS A 735 -4.22 -28.36 -48.51
N GLU A 736 -2.99 -27.86 -48.47
CA GLU A 736 -2.32 -27.42 -47.24
C GLU A 736 -2.22 -25.89 -47.21
N TYR A 737 -2.93 -25.27 -46.28
CA TYR A 737 -2.99 -23.84 -46.08
C TYR A 737 -2.28 -23.43 -44.79
N GLN A 738 -1.65 -22.26 -44.83
CA GLN A 738 -1.16 -21.55 -43.66
C GLN A 738 -1.68 -20.13 -43.70
N ALA A 739 -2.07 -19.63 -42.54
CA ALA A 739 -2.39 -18.23 -42.36
C ALA A 739 -1.52 -17.64 -41.25
N ASN A 740 -1.03 -16.43 -41.46
CA ASN A 740 -0.22 -15.70 -40.47
C ASN A 740 -0.76 -14.29 -40.35
N LEU A 741 -0.78 -13.78 -39.12
CA LEU A 741 -1.17 -12.43 -38.77
C LEU A 741 -0.09 -11.82 -37.89
N ALA A 742 0.32 -10.59 -38.17
CA ALA A 742 1.05 -9.74 -37.25
C ALA A 742 0.22 -8.50 -36.92
N ASP A 743 0.18 -8.13 -35.63
CA ASP A 743 -0.47 -6.92 -35.16
C ASP A 743 0.44 -5.68 -35.33
N LEU A 744 -0.08 -4.50 -35.00
CA LEU A 744 0.67 -3.24 -35.08
C LEU A 744 1.74 -3.11 -34.00
N SER A 745 1.61 -3.86 -32.90
CA SER A 745 2.59 -3.91 -31.81
C SER A 745 3.72 -4.93 -32.06
N GLY A 746 3.64 -5.71 -33.13
CA GLY A 746 4.66 -6.68 -33.56
C GLY A 746 4.51 -8.08 -32.96
N ARG A 747 3.42 -8.39 -32.26
CA ARG A 747 3.05 -9.79 -31.93
C ARG A 747 2.49 -10.46 -33.18
N SER A 748 2.49 -11.79 -33.17
CA SER A 748 2.05 -12.56 -34.32
C SER A 748 1.46 -13.89 -33.94
N ALA A 749 0.50 -14.35 -34.74
CA ALA A 749 -0.11 -15.65 -34.61
C ALA A 749 -0.20 -16.35 -35.97
N THR A 750 -0.24 -17.68 -35.92
CA THR A 750 -0.25 -18.51 -37.13
C THR A 750 -1.17 -19.70 -36.92
N ASP A 751 -1.91 -20.08 -37.95
CA ASP A 751 -2.70 -21.30 -37.99
C ASP A 751 -2.55 -22.03 -39.33
N TRP A 752 -2.88 -23.31 -39.37
CA TRP A 752 -2.76 -24.15 -40.56
C TRP A 752 -3.94 -25.10 -40.72
N LEU A 753 -4.27 -25.39 -41.98
CA LEU A 753 -5.37 -26.27 -42.37
C LEU A 753 -4.93 -27.20 -43.48
N SER A 754 -5.10 -28.51 -43.29
CA SER A 754 -4.87 -29.54 -44.31
C SER A 754 -6.16 -30.29 -44.59
N VAL A 755 -6.60 -30.30 -45.84
CA VAL A 755 -7.85 -30.97 -46.28
C VAL A 755 -7.60 -31.73 -47.56
N LYS A 756 -7.92 -33.02 -47.58
CA LYS A 756 -7.83 -33.84 -48.80
C LYS A 756 -9.14 -33.78 -49.55
N PHE A 757 -9.09 -33.36 -50.81
CA PHE A 757 -10.20 -33.56 -51.74
C PHE A 757 -9.91 -34.77 -52.61
N ASP A 758 -10.77 -35.77 -52.59
CA ASP A 758 -10.60 -37.01 -53.35
C ASP A 758 -11.95 -37.54 -53.82
N THR A 759 -12.11 -37.71 -55.13
CA THR A 759 -13.34 -38.27 -55.74
C THR A 759 -13.11 -39.62 -56.41
N THR A 760 -11.88 -40.14 -56.34
CA THR A 760 -11.50 -41.38 -56.99
C THR A 760 -11.83 -42.55 -56.07
N ALA A 761 -12.66 -43.47 -56.54
CA ALA A 761 -13.00 -44.67 -55.76
C ALA A 761 -11.76 -45.54 -55.52
N PRO A 762 -11.63 -46.13 -54.33
CA PRO A 762 -10.44 -46.89 -53.95
C PRO A 762 -10.25 -48.10 -54.86
N THR A 763 -9.00 -48.44 -55.11
CA THR A 763 -8.67 -49.62 -55.92
C THR A 763 -9.09 -50.89 -55.19
N MET A 764 -9.80 -51.80 -55.87
CA MET A 764 -10.14 -53.13 -55.34
C MET A 764 -9.72 -54.22 -56.34
N ILE A 765 -8.62 -54.91 -56.04
CA ILE A 765 -8.16 -56.06 -56.82
C ILE A 765 -8.57 -57.32 -56.09
N ILE A 766 -9.47 -58.09 -56.70
CA ILE A 766 -9.97 -59.35 -56.17
C ILE A 766 -9.39 -60.51 -56.98
N SER A 767 -8.97 -61.58 -56.31
CA SER A 767 -8.63 -62.83 -56.98
C SER A 767 -9.23 -64.05 -56.29
N HIS A 768 -9.26 -65.17 -57.02
CA HIS A 768 -9.77 -66.46 -56.56
C HIS A 768 -11.30 -66.57 -56.36
N ILE A 769 -12.11 -65.83 -57.13
CA ILE A 769 -13.57 -66.07 -57.19
C ILE A 769 -13.95 -66.78 -58.51
N PRO A 770 -14.23 -68.11 -58.49
CA PRO A 770 -14.69 -68.84 -59.66
C PRO A 770 -16.20 -68.67 -59.87
N GLN A 771 -16.69 -68.98 -61.08
CA GLN A 771 -18.13 -69.00 -61.36
C GLN A 771 -18.82 -70.25 -60.76
N ILE A 772 -18.11 -71.38 -60.69
CA ILE A 772 -18.56 -72.65 -60.12
C ILE A 772 -17.39 -73.25 -59.33
N THR A 773 -17.65 -73.79 -58.13
CA THR A 773 -16.67 -74.49 -57.29
C THR A 773 -17.28 -75.74 -56.65
N ASN A 774 -16.44 -76.68 -56.25
CA ASN A 774 -16.82 -77.84 -55.43
C ASN A 774 -16.36 -77.71 -53.97
N GLU A 775 -15.78 -76.57 -53.60
CA GLU A 775 -15.30 -76.26 -52.25
C GLU A 775 -16.29 -75.32 -51.54
N SER A 776 -16.77 -75.72 -50.36
CA SER A 776 -17.71 -74.92 -49.56
C SER A 776 -17.05 -73.73 -48.84
N GLU A 777 -15.72 -73.72 -48.74
CA GLU A 777 -14.92 -72.65 -48.15
C GLU A 777 -14.13 -71.96 -49.27
N LEU A 778 -14.61 -70.79 -49.72
CA LEU A 778 -13.96 -70.04 -50.77
C LEU A 778 -12.98 -69.03 -50.18
N LEU A 779 -11.68 -69.31 -50.28
CA LEU A 779 -10.64 -68.35 -49.91
C LEU A 779 -10.47 -67.30 -51.02
N ILE A 780 -10.85 -66.06 -50.71
CA ILE A 780 -10.63 -64.90 -51.59
C ILE A 780 -9.46 -64.08 -51.08
N SER A 781 -8.71 -63.48 -51.99
CA SER A 781 -7.73 -62.46 -51.64
C SER A 781 -8.11 -61.12 -52.26
N VAL A 782 -8.04 -60.07 -51.44
CA VAL A 782 -8.38 -58.71 -51.81
C VAL A 782 -7.21 -57.80 -51.49
N GLN A 783 -6.80 -57.02 -52.48
CA GLN A 783 -5.81 -55.95 -52.35
C GLN A 783 -6.51 -54.62 -52.61
N THR A 784 -6.42 -53.72 -51.65
CA THR A 784 -6.92 -52.35 -51.72
C THR A 784 -5.92 -51.35 -51.15
N GLU A 785 -6.32 -50.10 -50.98
CA GLU A 785 -5.53 -49.04 -50.34
C GLU A 785 -5.40 -49.32 -48.83
N SER A 786 -4.31 -48.86 -48.24
CA SER A 786 -3.94 -49.21 -46.86
C SER A 786 -4.86 -48.60 -45.79
N ASP A 787 -5.53 -47.52 -46.13
CA ASP A 787 -6.41 -46.68 -45.30
C ASP A 787 -7.90 -46.88 -45.60
N ALA A 788 -8.24 -47.72 -46.58
CA ALA A 788 -9.63 -48.01 -46.94
C ALA A 788 -10.29 -49.06 -46.02
N VAL A 789 -11.62 -49.06 -45.98
CA VAL A 789 -12.43 -50.01 -45.21
C VAL A 789 -13.05 -51.04 -46.14
N PHE A 790 -12.62 -52.29 -46.01
CA PHE A 790 -13.18 -53.42 -46.76
C PHE A 790 -14.39 -54.06 -46.05
N ARG A 791 -15.42 -54.40 -46.82
CA ARG A 791 -16.66 -55.02 -46.34
C ARG A 791 -17.08 -56.20 -47.21
N HIS A 792 -17.61 -57.24 -46.56
CA HIS A 792 -18.28 -58.37 -47.19
C HIS A 792 -19.76 -58.37 -46.79
N SER A 793 -20.66 -58.21 -47.76
CA SER A 793 -22.11 -58.13 -47.57
C SER A 793 -22.55 -57.15 -46.47
N GLY A 794 -21.81 -56.03 -46.34
CA GLY A 794 -22.02 -54.98 -45.35
C GLY A 794 -21.14 -55.06 -44.09
N ASP A 795 -20.63 -56.25 -43.75
CA ASP A 795 -19.82 -56.48 -42.55
C ASP A 795 -18.35 -56.10 -42.79
N ILE A 796 -17.76 -55.40 -41.82
CA ILE A 796 -16.36 -54.94 -41.90
C ILE A 796 -15.41 -56.13 -41.74
N VAL A 797 -14.46 -56.24 -42.67
CA VAL A 797 -13.41 -57.25 -42.64
C VAL A 797 -12.06 -56.54 -42.51
N ALA A 798 -11.27 -56.93 -41.50
CA ALA A 798 -9.98 -56.29 -41.23
C ALA A 798 -8.97 -56.59 -42.36
N ILE A 799 -8.36 -55.53 -42.89
CA ILE A 799 -7.22 -55.59 -43.82
C ILE A 799 -5.91 -55.35 -43.06
N ASN A 800 -4.79 -55.83 -43.59
CA ASN A 800 -3.47 -55.57 -43.02
C ASN A 800 -2.95 -54.17 -43.38
N GLY A 801 -1.81 -53.76 -42.81
CA GLY A 801 -1.21 -52.43 -43.05
C GLY A 801 -0.74 -52.16 -44.50
N THR A 802 -0.86 -53.12 -45.41
CA THR A 802 -0.62 -52.90 -46.85
C THR A 802 -1.93 -52.89 -47.66
N GLY A 803 -3.09 -52.87 -47.00
CA GLY A 803 -4.39 -52.92 -47.66
C GLY A 803 -4.79 -54.31 -48.18
N PHE A 804 -4.17 -55.39 -47.68
CA PHE A 804 -4.39 -56.76 -48.14
C PHE A 804 -5.16 -57.60 -47.12
N VAL A 805 -6.05 -58.46 -47.61
CA VAL A 805 -6.75 -59.46 -46.79
C VAL A 805 -6.98 -60.75 -47.55
N GLU A 806 -6.84 -61.87 -46.83
CA GLU A 806 -7.39 -63.17 -47.22
C GLU A 806 -8.62 -63.46 -46.35
N TYR A 807 -9.75 -63.71 -46.99
CA TYR A 807 -11.03 -63.91 -46.33
C TYR A 807 -11.72 -65.16 -46.86
N ILE A 808 -12.39 -65.92 -45.99
CA ILE A 808 -13.11 -67.14 -46.37
C ILE A 808 -14.59 -66.82 -46.47
N VAL A 809 -15.16 -67.01 -47.66
CA VAL A 809 -16.61 -66.96 -47.89
C VAL A 809 -17.16 -68.39 -47.81
N TYR A 810 -18.13 -68.63 -46.91
CA TYR A 810 -18.76 -69.94 -46.75
C TYR A 810 -19.97 -70.05 -47.67
N LEU A 811 -19.87 -70.90 -48.69
CA LEU A 811 -20.91 -71.15 -49.68
C LEU A 811 -21.86 -72.27 -49.22
N GLU A 812 -23.12 -72.18 -49.62
CA GLU A 812 -24.18 -73.18 -49.46
C GLU A 812 -24.40 -73.95 -50.77
N GLU A 813 -24.84 -75.21 -50.71
CA GLU A 813 -25.06 -76.01 -51.92
C GLU A 813 -26.11 -75.34 -52.83
N SER A 814 -25.78 -75.10 -54.10
CA SER A 814 -26.68 -74.39 -55.01
C SER A 814 -27.86 -75.25 -55.42
N GLU A 815 -29.06 -74.67 -55.46
CA GLU A 815 -30.25 -75.40 -55.92
C GLU A 815 -30.18 -75.59 -57.43
N ILE A 816 -30.33 -76.84 -57.89
CA ILE A 816 -30.31 -77.20 -59.30
C ILE A 816 -31.74 -77.37 -59.80
N GLU A 817 -32.16 -76.55 -60.76
CA GLU A 817 -33.37 -76.79 -61.53
C GLU A 817 -33.02 -77.36 -62.91
N PHE A 818 -33.52 -78.57 -63.18
CA PHE A 818 -33.40 -79.20 -64.49
C PHE A 818 -34.49 -78.65 -65.42
N ILE A 819 -34.08 -77.82 -66.38
CA ILE A 819 -35.00 -77.27 -67.37
C ILE A 819 -35.16 -78.29 -68.50
N GLY A 820 -36.23 -79.08 -68.44
CA GLY A 820 -36.95 -79.67 -69.59
C GLY A 820 -36.15 -80.46 -70.64
N VAL A 821 -36.40 -81.76 -70.68
CA VAL A 821 -35.90 -82.75 -71.65
C VAL A 821 -36.59 -82.59 -73.02
N ASP A 822 -36.00 -81.87 -73.97
CA ASP A 822 -36.40 -81.99 -75.38
C ASP A 822 -35.31 -81.53 -76.37
N SER A 823 -34.19 -82.25 -76.41
CA SER A 823 -33.44 -82.64 -77.63
C SER A 823 -32.11 -83.29 -77.24
N ILE A 824 -31.55 -84.06 -78.15
CA ILE A 824 -30.52 -85.09 -77.93
C ILE A 824 -29.11 -84.53 -77.64
N ASP A 825 -28.97 -83.23 -77.35
CA ASP A 825 -27.68 -82.62 -77.01
C ASP A 825 -27.80 -81.77 -75.71
N GLU A 826 -27.14 -82.28 -74.65
CA GLU A 826 -26.87 -81.72 -73.31
C GLU A 826 -28.04 -81.33 -72.38
N PRO A 827 -28.07 -81.81 -71.11
CA PRO A 827 -29.05 -81.36 -70.12
C PRO A 827 -28.80 -79.90 -69.74
N SER A 828 -29.71 -79.00 -70.10
CA SER A 828 -29.72 -77.63 -69.58
C SER A 828 -30.21 -77.61 -68.13
N HIS A 829 -29.32 -77.19 -67.24
CA HIS A 829 -29.59 -77.00 -65.82
C HIS A 829 -29.32 -75.55 -65.46
N VAL A 830 -30.09 -75.00 -64.52
CA VAL A 830 -29.84 -73.67 -63.95
C VAL A 830 -29.53 -73.84 -62.48
N TYR A 831 -28.41 -73.26 -62.06
CA TYR A 831 -28.06 -73.15 -60.66
C TYR A 831 -28.64 -71.87 -60.09
N TYR A 832 -29.34 -71.98 -58.96
CA TYR A 832 -29.74 -70.83 -58.16
C TYR A 832 -28.71 -70.61 -57.05
N ALA A 833 -27.94 -69.54 -57.19
CA ALA A 833 -27.07 -69.01 -56.15
C ALA A 833 -27.89 -68.05 -55.27
N THR A 834 -28.47 -68.57 -54.19
CA THR A 834 -29.22 -67.79 -53.17
C THR A 834 -28.49 -67.82 -51.83
N GLY A 835 -28.86 -66.94 -50.89
CA GLY A 835 -28.20 -66.86 -49.59
C GLY A 835 -26.73 -66.45 -49.70
N ASN A 836 -25.84 -67.17 -49.00
CA ASN A 836 -24.40 -66.86 -48.97
C ASN A 836 -23.67 -67.03 -50.31
N ASN A 837 -24.32 -67.63 -51.31
CA ASN A 837 -23.77 -67.77 -52.65
C ASN A 837 -23.89 -66.48 -53.49
N SER A 838 -24.66 -65.50 -52.99
CA SER A 838 -24.83 -64.18 -53.59
C SER A 838 -24.39 -63.11 -52.59
N PHE A 839 -23.14 -62.65 -52.69
CA PHE A 839 -22.55 -61.68 -51.77
C PHE A 839 -22.02 -60.45 -52.51
N SER A 840 -21.90 -59.32 -51.81
CA SER A 840 -21.19 -58.14 -52.32
C SER A 840 -19.89 -57.90 -51.58
N LEU A 841 -18.91 -57.37 -52.30
CA LEU A 841 -17.64 -56.91 -51.77
C LEU A 841 -17.55 -55.43 -52.01
N SER A 842 -17.33 -54.64 -50.96
CA SER A 842 -17.19 -53.20 -51.06
C SER A 842 -15.95 -52.69 -50.33
N VAL A 843 -15.36 -51.64 -50.88
CA VAL A 843 -14.26 -50.88 -50.26
C VAL A 843 -14.69 -49.41 -50.24
N THR A 844 -14.51 -48.76 -49.09
CA THR A 844 -14.73 -47.32 -48.92
C THR A 844 -13.46 -46.65 -48.44
N ASP A 845 -13.03 -45.57 -49.08
CA ASP A 845 -11.88 -44.77 -48.63
C ASP A 845 -12.28 -43.80 -47.49
N PRO A 846 -11.32 -43.10 -46.85
CA PRO A 846 -11.63 -42.10 -45.82
C PRO A 846 -12.48 -40.92 -46.32
N SER A 847 -12.37 -40.56 -47.61
CA SER A 847 -13.15 -39.49 -48.26
C SER A 847 -14.61 -39.89 -48.54
N GLY A 848 -14.97 -41.16 -48.36
CA GLY A 848 -16.32 -41.70 -48.55
C GLY A 848 -16.61 -42.21 -49.97
N ASN A 849 -15.61 -42.37 -50.83
CA ASN A 849 -15.78 -42.97 -52.15
C ASN A 849 -15.91 -44.49 -52.05
N LEU A 850 -16.81 -45.06 -52.84
CA LEU A 850 -17.18 -46.48 -52.77
C LEU A 850 -16.85 -47.22 -54.07
N HIS A 851 -16.14 -48.34 -53.95
CA HIS A 851 -16.05 -49.37 -54.98
C HIS A 851 -16.82 -50.61 -54.51
N GLU A 852 -17.82 -51.09 -55.27
CA GLU A 852 -18.61 -52.28 -54.92
C GLU A 852 -18.78 -53.22 -56.12
N ASN A 853 -18.62 -54.52 -55.88
CA ASN A 853 -18.89 -55.58 -56.84
C ASN A 853 -19.76 -56.68 -56.20
N SER A 854 -20.74 -57.18 -56.95
CA SER A 854 -21.60 -58.29 -56.52
C SER A 854 -21.25 -59.57 -57.27
N TRP A 855 -21.21 -60.69 -56.54
CA TRP A 855 -20.81 -61.99 -57.05
C TRP A 855 -21.89 -63.04 -56.80
N GLN A 856 -22.00 -63.97 -57.74
CA GLN A 856 -22.80 -65.18 -57.59
C GLN A 856 -21.90 -66.38 -57.88
N VAL A 857 -21.68 -67.21 -56.86
CA VAL A 857 -20.83 -68.40 -56.96
C VAL A 857 -21.68 -69.64 -56.78
N VAL A 858 -21.63 -70.54 -57.75
CA VAL A 858 -22.31 -71.83 -57.67
C VAL A 858 -21.43 -72.82 -56.90
N LEU A 859 -21.98 -73.41 -55.85
CA LEU A 859 -21.37 -74.58 -55.19
C LEU A 859 -22.08 -75.84 -55.70
N ASP A 860 -21.32 -76.70 -56.37
CA ASP A 860 -21.71 -78.05 -56.75
C ASP A 860 -20.69 -79.04 -56.19
N SER A 861 -20.98 -79.58 -55.00
CA SER A 861 -20.15 -80.59 -54.35
C SER A 861 -20.60 -82.02 -54.69
N THR A 862 -21.71 -82.16 -55.43
CA THR A 862 -22.32 -83.44 -55.80
C THR A 862 -21.51 -84.18 -56.85
N LEU A 863 -20.95 -85.34 -56.48
CA LEU A 863 -20.33 -86.25 -57.44
C LEU A 863 -21.40 -86.84 -58.38
N PRO A 864 -21.13 -86.96 -59.70
CA PRO A 864 -22.08 -87.58 -60.63
C PRO A 864 -22.42 -89.02 -60.22
N ASP A 865 -23.68 -89.30 -59.86
CA ASP A 865 -24.14 -90.65 -59.52
C ASP A 865 -24.56 -91.42 -60.78
N ILE A 866 -23.78 -92.43 -61.17
CA ILE A 866 -24.14 -93.36 -62.24
C ILE A 866 -25.05 -94.45 -61.65
N GLN A 867 -26.33 -94.15 -61.46
CA GLN A 867 -27.33 -95.19 -61.22
C GLN A 867 -27.79 -95.83 -62.54
N LYS A 868 -27.19 -96.99 -62.82
CA LYS A 868 -27.62 -98.10 -63.70
C LYS A 868 -28.65 -97.76 -64.78
N VAL A 869 -28.14 -97.58 -66.00
CA VAL A 869 -28.84 -97.87 -67.26
C VAL A 869 -29.38 -99.31 -67.21
N ASN A 870 -30.69 -99.47 -67.36
CA ASN A 870 -31.30 -100.73 -67.79
C ASN A 870 -32.17 -100.43 -69.01
N VAL A 871 -31.89 -101.19 -70.07
CA VAL A 871 -32.41 -101.14 -71.44
C VAL A 871 -33.93 -101.07 -71.52
#